data_AF-A0A1J8PZR8-F1
#
_entry.id   AF-A0A1J8PZR8-F1
#
_cell.length_a   1.000
_cell.length_b   1.000
_cell.length_c   1.000
_cell.angle_alpha   90.00
_cell.angle_beta   90.00
_cell.angle_gamma   90.00
#
_symmetry.space_group_name_H-M   'P 1'
#
loop_
_entity.id
_entity.type
_entity.pdbx_description
1 polymer ?
#
loop_
_entity_poly.entity_id
_entity_poly.type
_entity_poly.pdbx_seq_one_letter_code
_entity_poly.pdbx_strand_id
1 'polypeptide(L)'
;MNEGKLHLHSDVSELRSRIRTNYDANEADVLHGLIERIKLSEDDRKKVAAVGANYVERVRKERSPSMMEAFLAEYGLSTTEGVGLMCLAEALLRVPDAETIDDLIHDKIEPSDWGAHLGKSSSSMVNASTWALLLTGKVLEEDPKGPTRALRGLVRRMGEPVVRKAVGQSMKILGRQFVLGQTIEEGMKNARDLEKQGYTYSYDMLGEAARTDEDAVRYHEAYAKAITAIAEQAKGDVRGSPGISVKLSALHPRYEYTHRDTVMAELLPRAKELVQQAAKANIGFNIDAEEQDRLDLSLDVIEALMADPSLDGWDGFGVVVQAYGRRAAPMIETLYELAARFDRKIMVRLVKGAYWDTEIKLSQEMGVKTFPVFTRKVNTDVSYMACAQMLLDRRDRIYPQFATHNAHTCAAVVEMAGSDKDSYEFQRLHGMGESLHHIVKESEGTHCRIYAPVGAHRDLLAYLVRRLLENGANSSFVNQVVDSSIPASEVSKDPIEGFKQLGSDVSSPLIRQPGELFEPERKNSKGYRINEPASILPLLNAREAFADATWTAGPMLVGNPAPQGPARDAVSPADGSRVIGKVHESTPTEVTAALDAAEEGFREWSARPAAERAAVLRRTADLYEEHIAELTVITTREAGKMMFDGIAEVREAVDFLRFYANEGERLEAEEPGNARGIFVCISPWNFPLAITTGQIAAALVAGNAVIAKPAEQTPLIAARAVELMREAGLPEAALQLLPGDGPTVGGPLTSDPRIAGVCFTGSTPVAQIIHKALADNAGPDAVLIAETGGLNSMIVDSTALTEQAVRDILISSFQSAGQRCSALRMLYVQEEARDRLLNMLYGAMDALTIGDPWNTDTDVSPVIDVDAQQEISDYVASNEKAGKVLKKLTAPDTGTFVTPAVIEVGGIEDLEREIFGPVLHVATFKARDIDKVVDDINGKGYGLTFGLHTRIDDRVQQIVERIHVGNVYVNRNQIGAIVGSQPFGGEGLSGTGPKAGGPLYVSRFRRIAAAERHEAPEGKAVSIGNLQSAFNGLDARNWAARTNRVEVLRKALSGKGGVIRKALNETAALDMTPQTLPGPTGESNRLAMYPKGAVLCLGPTLDIAIAQAAQALGAGCAAVVVAPGAEQAVKPLVDAGAPVVGLDGGVSTETVSEVKSIAAVAAAGSSDWTRELRIALAKRDGAIVPLETQTISPDRYVVERHLCIDTTAAGGNASLLATAE
;
A
#
# COMPACT_ATOMS: atom_id res chain seq x y z
N MET A 1 -6.79 -13.77 -38.89
CA MET A 1 -8.24 -13.69 -38.61
C MET A 1 -8.41 -12.43 -37.77
N ASN A 2 -8.68 -11.33 -38.45
CA ASN A 2 -8.86 -10.00 -37.86
C ASN A 2 -10.35 -9.74 -37.75
N GLU A 3 -10.87 -9.69 -36.53
CA GLU A 3 -12.09 -8.95 -36.13
C GLU A 3 -12.30 -9.18 -34.63
N GLY A 4 -11.45 -8.54 -33.82
CA GLY A 4 -11.61 -8.40 -32.38
C GLY A 4 -11.61 -6.92 -32.03
N LYS A 5 -12.49 -6.13 -32.66
CA LYS A 5 -12.78 -4.78 -32.14
C LYS A 5 -13.56 -4.99 -30.86
N LEU A 6 -12.99 -4.60 -29.72
CA LEU A 6 -13.75 -4.38 -28.49
C LEU A 6 -14.97 -3.54 -28.87
N HIS A 7 -16.16 -4.14 -28.79
CA HIS A 7 -17.40 -3.38 -28.85
C HIS A 7 -17.46 -2.52 -27.58
N LEU A 8 -16.93 -1.29 -27.66
CA LEU A 8 -17.35 -0.21 -26.78
C LEU A 8 -18.84 0.00 -27.05
N HIS A 9 -19.68 -0.74 -26.33
CA HIS A 9 -21.14 -0.72 -26.47
C HIS A 9 -21.64 0.70 -26.20
N SER A 10 -22.00 1.41 -27.28
CA SER A 10 -22.42 2.80 -27.27
C SER A 10 -23.90 3.01 -26.94
N ASP A 11 -24.63 1.98 -26.48
CA ASP A 11 -26.01 2.11 -26.02
C ASP A 11 -26.17 1.55 -24.60
N VAL A 12 -25.59 2.29 -23.64
CA VAL A 12 -25.89 2.10 -22.22
C VAL A 12 -27.24 2.77 -21.94
N SER A 13 -28.14 2.10 -21.21
CA SER A 13 -29.43 2.70 -20.85
C SER A 13 -29.24 4.04 -20.13
N GLU A 14 -30.21 4.96 -20.27
CA GLU A 14 -30.16 6.28 -19.60
C GLU A 14 -29.94 6.14 -18.08
N LEU A 15 -30.58 5.15 -17.46
CA LEU A 15 -30.44 4.88 -16.03
C LEU A 15 -29.04 4.39 -15.65
N ARG A 16 -28.43 3.50 -16.45
CA ARG A 16 -27.06 3.04 -16.21
C ARG A 16 -26.03 4.15 -16.47
N SER A 17 -26.30 5.05 -17.42
CA SER A 17 -25.51 6.28 -17.59
C SER A 17 -25.56 7.19 -16.37
N ARG A 18 -26.73 7.33 -15.73
CA ARG A 18 -26.89 8.08 -14.48
C ARG A 18 -26.14 7.43 -13.30
N ILE A 19 -26.11 6.10 -13.21
CA ILE A 19 -25.29 5.38 -12.23
C ILE A 19 -23.81 5.76 -12.38
N ARG A 20 -23.28 5.70 -13.61
CA ARG A 20 -21.88 6.05 -13.88
C ARG A 20 -21.58 7.52 -13.62
N THR A 21 -22.48 8.41 -14.03
CA THR A 21 -22.31 9.87 -13.82
C THR A 21 -22.29 10.24 -12.33
N ASN A 22 -23.07 9.54 -11.49
CA ASN A 22 -23.11 9.78 -10.05
C ASN A 22 -21.89 9.25 -9.28
N TYR A 23 -21.00 8.47 -9.90
CA TYR A 23 -19.78 7.97 -9.25
C TYR A 23 -18.90 9.13 -8.74
N ASP A 24 -18.69 10.14 -9.59
CA ASP A 24 -17.82 11.29 -9.33
C ASP A 24 -18.60 12.60 -9.08
N ALA A 25 -19.91 12.50 -8.81
CA ALA A 25 -20.76 13.68 -8.60
C ALA A 25 -20.38 14.41 -7.30
N ASN A 26 -20.58 15.73 -7.27
CA ASN A 26 -20.34 16.53 -6.07
C ASN A 26 -21.27 16.08 -4.92
N GLU A 27 -20.70 15.93 -3.73
CA GLU A 27 -21.41 15.40 -2.57
C GLU A 27 -22.64 16.23 -2.18
N ALA A 28 -22.52 17.56 -2.21
CA ALA A 28 -23.61 18.47 -1.84
C ALA A 28 -24.74 18.45 -2.87
N ASP A 29 -24.42 18.45 -4.16
CA ASP A 29 -25.42 18.40 -5.23
C ASP A 29 -26.26 17.13 -5.15
N VAL A 30 -25.62 15.99 -4.90
CA VAL A 30 -26.30 14.71 -4.70
C VAL A 30 -27.24 14.78 -3.49
N LEU A 31 -26.78 15.31 -2.36
CA LEU A 31 -27.59 15.39 -1.14
C LEU A 31 -28.78 16.33 -1.26
N HIS A 32 -28.62 17.50 -1.90
CA HIS A 32 -29.74 18.41 -2.15
C HIS A 32 -30.83 17.72 -2.97
N GLY A 33 -30.46 17.03 -4.06
CA GLY A 33 -31.41 16.27 -4.87
C GLY A 33 -32.05 15.08 -4.14
N LEU A 34 -31.37 14.49 -3.14
CA LEU A 34 -31.93 13.45 -2.29
C LEU A 34 -32.93 14.00 -1.25
N ILE A 35 -32.64 15.16 -0.65
CA ILE A 35 -33.53 15.80 0.33
C ILE A 35 -34.89 16.13 -0.28
N GLU A 36 -34.92 16.58 -1.53
CA GLU A 36 -36.18 16.87 -2.25
C GLU A 36 -37.10 15.66 -2.40
N ARG A 37 -36.55 14.43 -2.29
CA ARG A 37 -37.33 13.20 -2.40
C ARG A 37 -37.98 12.78 -1.09
N ILE A 38 -37.59 13.37 0.04
CA ILE A 38 -38.13 13.07 1.36
C ILE A 38 -39.47 13.78 1.56
N LYS A 39 -40.55 13.03 1.80
CA LYS A 39 -41.92 13.58 1.92
C LYS A 39 -42.33 13.97 3.34
N LEU A 40 -41.45 13.77 4.33
CA LEU A 40 -41.71 14.12 5.72
C LEU A 40 -41.63 15.64 5.93
N SER A 41 -42.71 16.23 6.43
CA SER A 41 -42.71 17.65 6.84
C SER A 41 -41.78 17.89 8.02
N GLU A 42 -41.45 19.15 8.32
CA GLU A 42 -40.63 19.47 9.50
C GLU A 42 -41.26 18.98 10.80
N ASP A 43 -42.59 19.07 10.92
CA ASP A 43 -43.31 18.57 12.09
C ASP A 43 -43.27 17.04 12.17
N ASP A 44 -43.36 16.34 11.04
CA ASP A 44 -43.23 14.87 11.02
C ASP A 44 -41.82 14.44 11.41
N ARG A 45 -40.77 15.15 10.95
CA ARG A 45 -39.39 14.87 11.36
C ARG A 45 -39.17 15.10 12.86
N LYS A 46 -39.77 16.13 13.45
CA LYS A 46 -39.75 16.33 14.91
C LYS A 46 -40.42 15.18 15.66
N LYS A 47 -41.55 14.67 15.16
CA LYS A 47 -42.21 13.48 15.72
C LYS A 47 -41.32 12.25 15.61
N VAL A 48 -40.72 12.01 14.44
CA VAL A 48 -39.78 10.91 14.19
C VAL A 48 -38.62 10.95 15.18
N ALA A 49 -38.00 12.11 15.38
CA ALA A 49 -36.91 12.29 16.35
C ALA A 49 -37.36 11.96 17.78
N ALA A 50 -38.56 12.39 18.18
CA ALA A 50 -39.12 12.08 19.50
C ALA A 50 -39.45 10.60 19.68
N VAL A 51 -40.00 9.94 18.66
CA VAL A 51 -40.31 8.50 18.67
C VAL A 51 -39.01 7.68 18.74
N GLY A 52 -38.01 8.01 17.93
CA GLY A 52 -36.71 7.36 17.98
C GLY A 52 -36.01 7.54 19.33
N ALA A 53 -36.10 8.73 19.94
CA ALA A 53 -35.60 8.97 21.30
C ALA A 53 -36.33 8.10 22.34
N ASN A 54 -37.65 7.94 22.21
CA ASN A 54 -38.42 7.03 23.06
C ASN A 54 -37.97 5.56 22.88
N TYR A 55 -37.72 5.10 21.64
CA TYR A 55 -37.15 3.78 21.43
C TYR A 55 -35.79 3.61 22.15
N VAL A 56 -34.90 4.60 22.08
CA VAL A 56 -33.61 4.58 22.80
C VAL A 56 -33.82 4.51 24.32
N GLU A 57 -34.72 5.31 24.88
CA GLU A 57 -35.03 5.25 26.31
C GLU A 57 -35.56 3.89 26.75
N ARG A 58 -36.45 3.29 25.93
CA ARG A 58 -36.99 1.96 26.19
C ARG A 58 -35.91 0.90 26.10
N VAL A 59 -35.01 0.96 25.13
CA VAL A 59 -33.84 0.06 25.05
C VAL A 59 -33.02 0.13 26.34
N ARG A 60 -32.76 1.35 26.86
CA ARG A 60 -32.00 1.56 28.10
C ARG A 60 -32.73 1.11 29.38
N LYS A 61 -34.07 1.13 29.40
CA LYS A 61 -34.90 0.84 30.58
C LYS A 61 -35.40 -0.60 30.65
N GLU A 62 -35.84 -1.17 29.53
CA GLU A 62 -36.65 -2.40 29.50
C GLU A 62 -35.82 -3.68 29.41
N ARG A 63 -34.54 -3.61 29.00
CA ARG A 63 -33.68 -4.80 28.91
C ARG A 63 -32.23 -4.51 29.32
N SER A 64 -31.60 -5.51 29.94
CA SER A 64 -30.15 -5.53 30.10
C SER A 64 -29.48 -5.64 28.73
N PRO A 65 -28.37 -4.93 28.47
CA PRO A 65 -27.65 -5.04 27.20
C PRO A 65 -27.31 -6.51 26.91
N SER A 66 -27.32 -6.90 25.64
CA SER A 66 -26.80 -8.22 25.26
C SER A 66 -25.34 -8.36 25.72
N MET A 67 -24.83 -9.59 25.87
CA MET A 67 -23.42 -9.81 26.24
C MET A 67 -22.49 -9.00 25.33
N MET A 68 -22.82 -8.96 24.04
CA MET A 68 -22.04 -8.31 23.01
C MET A 68 -22.17 -6.79 23.05
N GLU A 69 -23.37 -6.25 23.28
CA GLU A 69 -23.59 -4.81 23.46
C GLU A 69 -22.86 -4.29 24.71
N ALA A 70 -22.91 -5.05 25.82
CA ALA A 70 -22.16 -4.73 27.04
C ALA A 70 -20.64 -4.85 26.82
N PHE A 71 -20.20 -5.82 26.01
CA PHE A 71 -18.80 -6.01 25.67
C PHE A 71 -18.26 -4.83 24.84
N LEU A 72 -18.97 -4.44 23.77
CA LEU A 72 -18.57 -3.32 22.91
C LEU A 72 -18.58 -1.98 23.64
N ALA A 73 -19.55 -1.76 24.53
CA ALA A 73 -19.62 -0.57 25.36
C ALA A 73 -18.46 -0.45 26.35
N GLU A 74 -18.04 -1.56 26.96
CA GLU A 74 -16.98 -1.58 27.97
C GLU A 74 -15.59 -1.41 27.34
N TYR A 75 -15.34 -2.10 26.22
CA TYR A 75 -14.01 -2.15 25.63
C TYR A 75 -13.79 -1.11 24.54
N GLY A 76 -14.83 -0.65 23.84
CA GLY A 76 -14.72 0.34 22.75
C GLY A 76 -13.78 -0.12 21.62
N LEU A 77 -14.27 -0.36 20.41
CA LEU A 77 -13.41 -0.92 19.34
C LEU A 77 -12.37 0.06 18.76
N SER A 78 -12.38 1.32 19.20
CA SER A 78 -11.32 2.30 18.92
C SER A 78 -10.21 2.34 19.98
N THR A 79 -10.29 1.53 21.05
CA THR A 79 -9.26 1.47 22.08
C THR A 79 -8.16 0.47 21.70
N THR A 80 -6.98 0.62 22.30
CA THR A 80 -5.87 -0.32 22.13
C THR A 80 -6.27 -1.73 22.57
N GLU A 81 -7.04 -1.84 23.67
CA GLU A 81 -7.58 -3.09 24.20
C GLU A 81 -8.58 -3.76 23.25
N GLY A 82 -9.48 -2.96 22.67
CA GLY A 82 -10.46 -3.43 21.70
C GLY A 82 -9.79 -3.98 20.44
N VAL A 83 -8.82 -3.25 19.87
CA VAL A 83 -8.04 -3.70 18.70
C VAL A 83 -7.20 -4.94 19.02
N GLY A 84 -6.53 -4.97 20.18
CA GLY A 84 -5.71 -6.11 20.61
C GLY A 84 -6.52 -7.39 20.77
N LEU A 85 -7.70 -7.32 21.40
CA LEU A 85 -8.58 -8.48 21.51
C LEU A 85 -9.12 -8.95 20.16
N MET A 86 -9.36 -8.02 19.24
CA MET A 86 -9.82 -8.34 17.90
C MET A 86 -8.76 -9.10 17.11
N CYS A 87 -7.53 -8.62 17.11
CA CYS A 87 -6.39 -9.32 16.51
C CYS A 87 -6.20 -10.70 17.15
N LEU A 88 -6.35 -10.81 18.47
CA LEU A 88 -6.26 -12.09 19.17
C LEU A 88 -7.39 -13.04 18.77
N ALA A 89 -8.64 -12.58 18.72
CA ALA A 89 -9.78 -13.38 18.28
C ALA A 89 -9.60 -13.87 16.83
N GLU A 90 -9.12 -12.97 15.97
CA GLU A 90 -8.89 -13.16 14.54
C GLU A 90 -7.83 -14.21 14.25
N ALA A 91 -6.66 -14.11 14.90
CA ALA A 91 -5.52 -14.98 14.63
C ALA A 91 -5.53 -16.26 15.49
N LEU A 92 -5.88 -16.21 16.78
CA LEU A 92 -5.68 -17.32 17.73
C LEU A 92 -6.36 -18.64 17.34
N LEU A 93 -7.51 -18.58 16.68
CA LEU A 93 -8.25 -19.78 16.26
C LEU A 93 -7.72 -20.39 14.94
N ARG A 94 -6.83 -19.69 14.22
CA ARG A 94 -6.26 -20.12 12.94
C ARG A 94 -4.78 -20.49 13.03
N VAL A 95 -4.06 -19.93 14.02
CA VAL A 95 -2.65 -20.24 14.25
C VAL A 95 -2.54 -21.69 14.76
N PRO A 96 -1.83 -22.57 14.04
CA PRO A 96 -1.76 -23.98 14.38
C PRO A 96 -0.66 -24.31 15.41
N ASP A 97 0.36 -23.45 15.55
CA ASP A 97 1.55 -23.73 16.34
C ASP A 97 1.55 -23.04 17.72
N ALA A 98 2.20 -23.71 18.68
CA ALA A 98 2.18 -23.32 20.08
C ALA A 98 2.98 -22.05 20.38
N GLU A 99 4.16 -21.94 19.78
CA GLU A 99 5.14 -20.88 20.03
C GLU A 99 4.60 -19.53 19.56
N THR A 100 4.09 -19.46 18.32
CA THR A 100 3.53 -18.24 17.75
C THR A 100 2.23 -17.80 18.44
N ILE A 101 1.44 -18.75 18.95
CA ILE A 101 0.28 -18.42 19.80
C ILE A 101 0.72 -17.71 21.08
N ASP A 102 1.78 -18.20 21.72
CA ASP A 102 2.25 -17.63 22.98
C ASP A 102 2.82 -16.21 22.73
N ASP A 103 3.58 -16.01 21.65
CA ASP A 103 4.04 -14.69 21.20
C ASP A 103 2.86 -13.73 20.94
N LEU A 104 1.82 -14.20 20.23
CA LEU A 104 0.62 -13.40 19.95
C LEU A 104 -0.16 -13.05 21.23
N ILE A 105 -0.28 -13.98 22.17
CA ILE A 105 -0.93 -13.75 23.47
C ILE A 105 -0.13 -12.73 24.28
N HIS A 106 1.20 -12.84 24.29
CA HIS A 106 2.09 -11.91 24.98
C HIS A 106 1.93 -10.49 24.41
N ASP A 107 2.13 -10.34 23.10
CA ASP A 107 2.05 -9.08 22.36
C ASP A 107 0.71 -8.35 22.54
N LYS A 108 -0.41 -9.06 22.46
CA LYS A 108 -1.75 -8.43 22.53
C LYS A 108 -2.32 -8.28 23.94
N ILE A 109 -1.78 -8.96 24.95
CA ILE A 109 -2.35 -8.95 26.31
C ILE A 109 -1.44 -8.23 27.32
N GLU A 110 -0.10 -8.34 27.22
CA GLU A 110 0.84 -7.76 28.20
C GLU A 110 0.85 -6.22 28.24
N PRO A 111 0.80 -5.47 27.11
CA PRO A 111 0.90 -4.01 27.12
C PRO A 111 -0.35 -3.27 27.63
N SER A 112 -1.47 -3.96 27.81
CA SER A 112 -2.79 -3.36 28.05
C SER A 112 -3.19 -3.36 29.53
N ASP A 113 -3.71 -2.23 30.04
CA ASP A 113 -4.20 -2.11 31.44
C ASP A 113 -5.60 -2.72 31.60
N TRP A 114 -5.71 -4.01 31.33
CA TRP A 114 -6.93 -4.79 31.52
C TRP A 114 -7.46 -4.69 32.96
N GLY A 115 -6.59 -4.33 33.92
CA GLY A 115 -6.89 -4.18 35.34
C GLY A 115 -7.92 -3.09 35.61
N ALA A 116 -7.96 -2.06 34.77
CA ALA A 116 -8.90 -0.97 34.84
C ALA A 116 -10.36 -1.39 34.55
N HIS A 117 -10.61 -2.54 33.91
CA HIS A 117 -11.94 -2.99 33.47
C HIS A 117 -12.62 -4.02 34.40
N LEU A 118 -11.92 -4.47 35.46
CA LEU A 118 -12.45 -5.42 36.44
C LEU A 118 -13.69 -4.87 37.18
N GLY A 119 -14.84 -5.54 36.99
CA GLY A 119 -16.07 -5.24 37.74
C GLY A 119 -16.83 -4.02 37.24
N LYS A 120 -16.47 -3.47 36.08
CA LYS A 120 -17.16 -2.33 35.44
C LYS A 120 -18.34 -2.76 34.54
N SER A 121 -18.29 -3.97 33.97
CA SER A 121 -19.40 -4.51 33.17
C SER A 121 -20.55 -5.01 34.05
N SER A 122 -21.79 -4.76 33.62
CA SER A 122 -22.99 -5.30 34.26
C SER A 122 -23.23 -6.80 34.00
N SER A 123 -22.47 -7.41 33.08
CA SER A 123 -22.53 -8.85 32.75
C SER A 123 -21.50 -9.65 33.54
N SER A 124 -21.96 -10.64 34.33
CA SER A 124 -21.10 -11.54 35.11
C SER A 124 -20.20 -12.42 34.23
N MET A 125 -20.61 -12.70 32.98
CA MET A 125 -19.83 -13.49 32.02
C MET A 125 -18.78 -12.63 31.31
N VAL A 126 -19.06 -11.37 30.99
CA VAL A 126 -18.06 -10.42 30.48
C VAL A 126 -16.97 -10.23 31.53
N ASN A 127 -17.36 -9.98 32.80
CA ASN A 127 -16.42 -9.92 33.92
C ASN A 127 -15.59 -11.21 34.09
N ALA A 128 -16.15 -12.39 33.80
CA ALA A 128 -15.40 -13.66 33.84
C ALA A 128 -14.41 -13.81 32.67
N SER A 129 -14.75 -13.31 31.49
CA SER A 129 -13.86 -13.24 30.32
C SER A 129 -12.73 -12.23 30.53
N THR A 130 -13.03 -11.05 31.11
CA THR A 130 -12.03 -10.09 31.59
C THR A 130 -11.11 -10.76 32.59
N TRP A 131 -11.66 -11.52 33.54
CA TRP A 131 -10.89 -12.25 34.56
C TRP A 131 -9.97 -13.33 33.95
N ALA A 132 -10.40 -13.99 32.87
CA ALA A 132 -9.58 -14.95 32.13
C ALA A 132 -8.45 -14.29 31.32
N LEU A 133 -8.69 -13.09 30.77
CA LEU A 133 -7.68 -12.26 30.10
C LEU A 133 -6.70 -11.61 31.08
N LEU A 134 -7.12 -11.36 32.32
CA LEU A 134 -6.29 -10.77 33.39
C LEU A 134 -5.34 -11.74 34.09
N LEU A 135 -5.58 -13.03 33.95
CA LEU A 135 -4.73 -14.08 34.51
C LEU A 135 -3.30 -14.07 33.92
N THR A 136 -3.08 -13.38 32.81
CA THR A 136 -1.77 -13.20 32.15
C THR A 136 -1.06 -11.90 32.56
N GLY A 137 -1.77 -10.78 32.72
CA GLY A 137 -1.14 -9.46 32.99
C GLY A 137 -0.67 -9.22 34.42
N LYS A 138 -1.33 -9.80 35.44
CA LYS A 138 -0.99 -9.53 36.88
C LYS A 138 -0.03 -10.54 37.50
N VAL A 139 1.08 -10.87 36.83
CA VAL A 139 2.15 -11.70 37.41
C VAL A 139 3.43 -10.90 37.76
N LEU A 140 3.58 -9.65 37.32
CA LEU A 140 4.83 -8.89 37.46
C LEU A 140 4.77 -7.50 38.14
N GLU A 141 3.70 -7.16 38.87
CA GLU A 141 3.76 -6.02 39.80
C GLU A 141 4.09 -6.47 41.24
N GLU A 142 5.19 -5.93 41.78
CA GLU A 142 5.61 -6.13 43.17
C GLU A 142 4.73 -5.32 44.12
N ASP A 143 3.60 -5.86 44.56
CA ASP A 143 2.96 -5.41 45.81
C ASP A 143 3.45 -6.30 46.98
N PRO A 144 4.29 -5.78 47.91
CA PRO A 144 4.87 -6.57 48.99
C PRO A 144 3.88 -7.06 50.06
N LYS A 145 2.58 -6.73 50.01
CA LYS A 145 1.65 -6.99 51.14
C LYS A 145 0.27 -7.60 50.82
N GLY A 146 0.05 -8.15 49.62
CA GLY A 146 -1.24 -8.75 49.23
C GLY A 146 -1.38 -10.28 49.43
N PRO A 147 -2.62 -10.83 49.51
CA PRO A 147 -2.91 -12.27 49.65
C PRO A 147 -2.57 -13.14 48.41
N THR A 148 -1.90 -12.56 47.42
CA THR A 148 -1.56 -13.13 46.10
C THR A 148 -0.45 -14.20 46.12
N ARG A 149 0.19 -14.45 47.29
CA ARG A 149 1.28 -15.44 47.42
C ARG A 149 0.81 -16.89 47.21
N ALA A 150 -0.42 -17.23 47.58
CA ALA A 150 -0.98 -18.57 47.40
C ALA A 150 -1.38 -18.85 45.93
N LEU A 151 -1.81 -17.82 45.20
CA LEU A 151 -2.11 -17.87 43.76
C LEU A 151 -0.83 -17.95 42.91
N ARG A 152 0.26 -17.31 43.33
CA ARG A 152 1.60 -17.38 42.69
C ARG A 152 2.11 -18.83 42.55
N GLY A 153 1.89 -19.67 43.55
CA GLY A 153 2.33 -21.08 43.54
C GLY A 153 1.50 -22.00 42.65
N LEU A 154 0.27 -21.61 42.33
CA LEU A 154 -0.64 -22.33 41.43
C LEU A 154 -0.43 -21.91 39.98
N VAL A 155 -0.33 -20.60 39.69
CA VAL A 155 -0.11 -20.10 38.31
C VAL A 155 1.25 -20.49 37.76
N ARG A 156 2.32 -20.42 38.57
CA ARG A 156 3.68 -20.88 38.17
C ARG A 156 3.81 -22.41 38.07
N ARG A 157 2.83 -23.17 38.58
CA ARG A 157 2.72 -24.62 38.44
C ARG A 157 1.81 -25.05 37.27
N MET A 158 0.99 -24.14 36.73
CA MET A 158 -0.02 -24.45 35.71
C MET A 158 0.43 -24.12 34.27
N GLY A 159 1.42 -23.25 34.06
CA GLY A 159 2.15 -23.05 32.78
C GLY A 159 1.35 -22.36 31.65
N GLU A 160 2.08 -21.92 30.61
CA GLU A 160 1.54 -21.38 29.33
C GLU A 160 0.39 -22.22 28.71
N PRO A 161 0.40 -23.57 28.78
CA PRO A 161 -0.68 -24.37 28.18
C PRO A 161 -2.07 -24.14 28.78
N VAL A 162 -2.16 -23.76 30.06
CA VAL A 162 -3.45 -23.49 30.72
C VAL A 162 -4.01 -22.13 30.31
N VAL A 163 -3.15 -21.13 30.17
CA VAL A 163 -3.51 -19.80 29.64
C VAL A 163 -4.04 -19.93 28.22
N ARG A 164 -3.29 -20.62 27.34
CA ARG A 164 -3.71 -20.85 25.95
C ARG A 164 -5.09 -21.51 25.87
N LYS A 165 -5.32 -22.53 26.70
CA LYS A 165 -6.60 -23.22 26.77
C LYS A 165 -7.72 -22.32 27.28
N ALA A 166 -7.45 -21.43 28.25
CA ALA A 166 -8.43 -20.48 28.76
C ALA A 166 -8.80 -19.42 27.70
N VAL A 167 -7.81 -18.75 27.10
CA VAL A 167 -8.03 -17.74 26.04
C VAL A 167 -8.73 -18.37 24.84
N GLY A 168 -8.29 -19.54 24.37
CA GLY A 168 -8.93 -20.25 23.26
C GLY A 168 -10.37 -20.68 23.54
N GLN A 169 -10.74 -21.00 24.80
CA GLN A 169 -12.13 -21.26 25.16
C GLN A 169 -12.95 -19.97 25.21
N SER A 170 -12.41 -18.88 25.74
CA SER A 170 -13.06 -17.56 25.72
C SER A 170 -13.35 -17.10 24.28
N MET A 171 -12.40 -17.26 23.36
CA MET A 171 -12.60 -16.92 21.94
C MET A 171 -13.68 -17.79 21.28
N LYS A 172 -13.79 -19.07 21.64
CA LYS A 172 -14.89 -19.94 21.15
C LYS A 172 -16.25 -19.51 21.69
N ILE A 173 -16.32 -19.03 22.94
CA ILE A 173 -17.55 -18.53 23.54
C ILE A 173 -17.96 -17.22 22.86
N LEU A 174 -17.01 -16.31 22.60
CA LEU A 174 -17.26 -15.09 21.84
C LEU A 174 -17.71 -15.41 20.41
N GLY A 175 -17.04 -16.33 19.72
CA GLY A 175 -17.40 -16.74 18.35
C GLY A 175 -18.85 -17.20 18.20
N ARG A 176 -19.41 -17.89 19.22
CA ARG A 176 -20.83 -18.30 19.24
C ARG A 176 -21.84 -17.16 19.28
N GLN A 177 -21.42 -15.93 19.63
CA GLN A 177 -22.29 -14.75 19.58
C GLN A 177 -22.34 -14.14 18.17
N PHE A 178 -21.37 -14.45 17.31
CA PHE A 178 -21.25 -13.87 15.96
C PHE A 178 -21.76 -14.78 14.86
N VAL A 179 -21.71 -16.10 15.06
CA VAL A 179 -22.36 -17.08 14.17
C VAL A 179 -23.55 -17.71 14.86
N LEU A 180 -24.65 -17.80 14.12
CA LEU A 180 -25.84 -18.51 14.57
C LEU A 180 -25.58 -20.03 14.65
N GLY A 181 -24.66 -20.55 13.84
CA GLY A 181 -24.22 -21.95 13.87
C GLY A 181 -23.03 -22.19 12.95
N GLN A 182 -22.31 -23.30 13.15
CA GLN A 182 -21.18 -23.68 12.30
C GLN A 182 -21.63 -24.32 10.98
N THR A 183 -22.84 -24.88 10.97
CA THR A 183 -23.51 -25.41 9.78
C THR A 183 -24.91 -24.83 9.66
N ILE A 184 -25.51 -24.93 8.47
CA ILE A 184 -26.87 -24.42 8.23
C ILE A 184 -27.91 -25.13 9.11
N GLU A 185 -27.74 -26.42 9.37
CA GLU A 185 -28.63 -27.20 10.23
C GLU A 185 -28.56 -26.72 11.69
N GLU A 186 -27.36 -26.42 12.19
CA GLU A 186 -27.18 -25.84 13.51
C GLU A 186 -27.79 -24.43 13.58
N GLY A 187 -27.54 -23.60 12.56
CA GLY A 187 -28.11 -22.25 12.45
C GLY A 187 -29.63 -22.28 12.48
N MET A 188 -30.25 -23.12 11.66
CA MET A 188 -31.71 -23.31 11.61
C MET A 188 -32.28 -23.89 12.91
N LYS A 189 -31.53 -24.73 13.62
CA LYS A 189 -31.95 -25.21 14.95
C LYS A 189 -31.97 -24.08 15.97
N ASN A 190 -30.96 -23.20 15.95
CA ASN A 190 -30.83 -22.08 16.88
C ASN A 190 -31.79 -20.93 16.53
N ALA A 191 -32.26 -20.83 15.28
CA ALA A 191 -33.25 -19.84 14.84
C ALA A 191 -34.65 -20.03 15.46
N ARG A 192 -35.03 -21.28 15.80
CA ARG A 192 -36.42 -21.67 16.13
C ARG A 192 -37.11 -20.84 17.21
N ASP A 193 -36.36 -20.36 18.20
CA ASP A 193 -36.96 -19.67 19.34
C ASP A 193 -37.38 -18.23 19.00
N LEU A 194 -36.67 -17.56 18.09
CA LEU A 194 -37.07 -16.25 17.58
C LEU A 194 -38.08 -16.40 16.43
N GLU A 195 -38.03 -17.47 15.64
CA GLU A 195 -39.08 -17.77 14.64
C GLU A 195 -40.47 -17.92 15.28
N LYS A 196 -40.56 -18.61 16.42
CA LYS A 196 -41.82 -18.71 17.20
C LYS A 196 -42.35 -17.34 17.66
N GLN A 197 -41.48 -16.35 17.78
CA GLN A 197 -41.83 -14.98 18.14
C GLN A 197 -42.20 -14.13 16.91
N GLY A 198 -42.18 -14.69 15.70
CA GLY A 198 -42.54 -14.02 14.45
C GLY A 198 -41.38 -13.30 13.77
N TYR A 199 -40.13 -13.65 14.08
CA TYR A 199 -38.97 -13.24 13.27
C TYR A 199 -38.77 -14.19 12.08
N THR A 200 -38.20 -13.69 10.99
CA THR A 200 -37.72 -14.51 9.87
C THR A 200 -36.20 -14.41 9.77
N TYR A 201 -35.57 -15.21 8.91
CA TYR A 201 -34.11 -15.25 8.77
C TYR A 201 -33.65 -15.04 7.31
N SER A 202 -32.46 -14.48 7.15
CA SER A 202 -31.66 -14.52 5.93
C SER A 202 -30.29 -15.07 6.30
N TYR A 203 -29.96 -16.28 5.84
CA TYR A 203 -28.70 -16.93 6.19
C TYR A 203 -27.54 -16.39 5.33
N ASP A 204 -26.46 -15.98 5.99
CA ASP A 204 -25.19 -15.55 5.36
C ASP A 204 -24.15 -16.64 5.57
N MET A 205 -23.77 -17.31 4.48
CA MET A 205 -22.86 -18.46 4.55
C MET A 205 -21.38 -18.06 4.71
N LEU A 206 -21.08 -16.79 5.01
CA LEU A 206 -19.74 -16.22 5.24
C LEU A 206 -18.76 -16.31 4.07
N GLY A 207 -19.13 -16.95 2.95
CA GLY A 207 -18.29 -17.00 1.76
C GLY A 207 -18.16 -15.64 1.09
N GLU A 208 -16.93 -15.23 0.82
CA GLU A 208 -16.57 -14.01 0.10
C GLU A 208 -15.17 -14.12 -0.49
N ALA A 209 -14.86 -13.27 -1.48
CA ALA A 209 -13.53 -13.06 -2.03
C ALA A 209 -12.77 -14.36 -2.34
N ALA A 210 -13.38 -15.24 -3.13
CA ALA A 210 -12.72 -16.44 -3.64
C ALA A 210 -11.36 -16.05 -4.25
N ARG A 211 -10.30 -16.80 -3.92
CA ARG A 211 -8.96 -16.59 -4.49
C ARG A 211 -8.63 -17.61 -5.56
N THR A 212 -9.32 -18.74 -5.53
CA THR A 212 -9.15 -19.85 -6.46
C THR A 212 -10.51 -20.25 -7.04
N ASP A 213 -10.52 -20.94 -8.18
CA ASP A 213 -11.76 -21.53 -8.68
C ASP A 213 -12.31 -22.61 -7.74
N GLU A 214 -11.43 -23.36 -7.07
CA GLU A 214 -11.81 -24.35 -6.05
C GLU A 214 -12.56 -23.71 -4.88
N ASP A 215 -12.16 -22.52 -4.43
CA ASP A 215 -12.92 -21.74 -3.45
C ASP A 215 -14.30 -21.39 -3.98
N ALA A 216 -14.38 -20.92 -5.23
CA ALA A 216 -15.63 -20.53 -5.85
C ALA A 216 -16.63 -21.71 -5.96
N VAL A 217 -16.14 -22.88 -6.37
CA VAL A 217 -16.92 -24.12 -6.40
C VAL A 217 -17.35 -24.54 -4.99
N ARG A 218 -16.44 -24.47 -4.01
CA ARG A 218 -16.74 -24.80 -2.61
C ARG A 218 -17.83 -23.89 -2.03
N TYR A 219 -17.77 -22.58 -2.29
CA TYR A 219 -18.80 -21.64 -1.85
C TYR A 219 -20.12 -21.86 -2.58
N HIS A 220 -20.09 -22.09 -3.89
CA HIS A 220 -21.28 -22.47 -4.66
C HIS A 220 -21.99 -23.69 -4.05
N GLU A 221 -21.24 -24.77 -3.76
CA GLU A 221 -21.81 -25.95 -3.10
C GLU A 221 -22.38 -25.66 -1.71
N ALA A 222 -21.71 -24.81 -0.92
CA ALA A 222 -22.18 -24.42 0.41
C ALA A 222 -23.51 -23.66 0.31
N TYR A 223 -23.64 -22.74 -0.64
CA TYR A 223 -24.91 -22.06 -0.92
C TYR A 223 -25.99 -23.04 -1.39
N ALA A 224 -25.69 -23.95 -2.32
CA ALA A 224 -26.65 -24.92 -2.82
C ALA A 224 -27.17 -25.87 -1.73
N LYS A 225 -26.29 -26.32 -0.84
CA LYS A 225 -26.64 -27.13 0.34
C LYS A 225 -27.52 -26.33 1.30
N ALA A 226 -27.16 -25.07 1.56
CA ALA A 226 -27.94 -24.19 2.43
C ALA A 226 -29.34 -23.93 1.86
N ILE A 227 -29.48 -23.62 0.57
CA ILE A 227 -30.78 -23.44 -0.10
C ILE A 227 -31.65 -24.69 0.06
N THR A 228 -31.07 -25.88 -0.12
CA THR A 228 -31.78 -27.16 0.06
C THR A 228 -32.30 -27.33 1.49
N ALA A 229 -31.47 -27.03 2.50
CA ALA A 229 -31.87 -27.13 3.90
C ALA A 229 -32.99 -26.12 4.24
N ILE A 230 -32.82 -24.85 3.82
CA ILE A 230 -33.78 -23.77 4.07
C ILE A 230 -35.15 -24.08 3.46
N ALA A 231 -35.18 -24.73 2.29
CA ALA A 231 -36.41 -25.10 1.58
C ALA A 231 -37.38 -25.93 2.44
N GLU A 232 -36.87 -26.76 3.36
CA GLU A 232 -37.71 -27.57 4.26
C GLU A 232 -38.54 -26.74 5.25
N GLN A 233 -38.15 -25.48 5.46
CA GLN A 233 -38.80 -24.54 6.38
C GLN A 233 -39.57 -23.42 5.67
N ALA A 234 -39.55 -23.39 4.33
CA ALA A 234 -40.32 -22.43 3.55
C ALA A 234 -41.83 -22.62 3.79
N LYS A 235 -42.53 -21.53 4.11
CA LYS A 235 -43.97 -21.53 4.41
C LYS A 235 -44.63 -20.30 3.80
N GLY A 236 -45.68 -20.52 3.02
CA GLY A 236 -46.46 -19.44 2.44
C GLY A 236 -45.68 -18.69 1.38
N ASP A 237 -45.56 -17.37 1.52
CA ASP A 237 -44.81 -16.52 0.61
C ASP A 237 -43.34 -16.33 1.04
N VAL A 238 -42.55 -15.71 0.17
CA VAL A 238 -41.12 -15.43 0.40
C VAL A 238 -40.88 -14.47 1.58
N ARG A 239 -41.89 -13.69 1.98
CA ARG A 239 -41.79 -12.73 3.11
C ARG A 239 -41.85 -13.48 4.44
N GLY A 240 -42.74 -14.45 4.57
CA GLY A 240 -42.87 -15.32 5.74
C GLY A 240 -41.82 -16.44 5.81
N SER A 241 -41.18 -16.78 4.68
CA SER A 241 -40.17 -17.84 4.60
C SER A 241 -38.76 -17.33 4.96
N PRO A 242 -37.87 -18.18 5.50
CA PRO A 242 -36.45 -17.87 5.57
C PRO A 242 -35.85 -17.71 4.16
N GLY A 243 -34.73 -16.99 4.06
CA GLY A 243 -34.00 -16.77 2.81
C GLY A 243 -32.49 -16.93 2.97
N ILE A 244 -31.76 -16.66 1.90
CA ILE A 244 -30.29 -16.71 1.86
C ILE A 244 -29.72 -15.40 1.31
N SER A 245 -28.51 -15.07 1.73
CA SER A 245 -27.67 -13.99 1.20
C SER A 245 -26.41 -14.56 0.56
N VAL A 246 -26.11 -14.11 -0.65
CA VAL A 246 -25.00 -14.59 -1.49
C VAL A 246 -24.14 -13.40 -1.91
N LYS A 247 -22.81 -13.55 -1.85
CA LYS A 247 -21.85 -12.58 -2.37
C LYS A 247 -21.32 -13.08 -3.72
N LEU A 248 -21.29 -12.20 -4.72
CA LEU A 248 -20.84 -12.58 -6.06
C LEU A 248 -19.34 -12.86 -6.07
N SER A 249 -18.54 -12.15 -5.26
CA SER A 249 -17.12 -12.44 -5.09
C SER A 249 -16.80 -13.84 -4.55
N ALA A 250 -17.76 -14.53 -3.93
CA ALA A 250 -17.60 -15.91 -3.50
C ALA A 250 -17.73 -16.92 -4.65
N LEU A 251 -18.23 -16.50 -5.82
CA LEU A 251 -18.56 -17.40 -6.94
C LEU A 251 -17.56 -17.31 -8.10
N HIS A 252 -16.55 -16.43 -8.01
CA HIS A 252 -15.51 -16.30 -9.02
C HIS A 252 -14.24 -15.64 -8.44
N PRO A 253 -13.04 -16.17 -8.76
CA PRO A 253 -11.80 -15.64 -8.21
C PRO A 253 -11.44 -14.23 -8.72
N ARG A 254 -11.92 -13.86 -9.92
CA ARG A 254 -11.68 -12.57 -10.57
C ARG A 254 -12.96 -11.79 -10.79
N TYR A 255 -13.75 -11.60 -9.73
CA TYR A 255 -14.97 -10.79 -9.79
C TYR A 255 -14.63 -9.28 -9.85
N GLU A 256 -14.21 -8.86 -11.05
CA GLU A 256 -13.63 -7.56 -11.37
C GLU A 256 -14.14 -7.11 -12.76
N TYR A 257 -14.35 -5.80 -12.97
CA TYR A 257 -14.88 -5.29 -14.25
C TYR A 257 -13.93 -5.56 -15.43
N THR A 258 -12.62 -5.54 -15.19
CA THR A 258 -11.62 -5.91 -16.20
C THR A 258 -11.81 -7.33 -16.73
N HIS A 259 -12.34 -8.24 -15.90
CA HIS A 259 -12.61 -9.65 -16.20
C HIS A 259 -14.10 -9.90 -16.47
N ARG A 260 -14.82 -8.90 -16.97
CA ARG A 260 -16.27 -8.98 -17.19
C ARG A 260 -16.67 -10.19 -18.03
N ASP A 261 -15.92 -10.53 -19.08
CA ASP A 261 -16.29 -11.60 -19.99
C ASP A 261 -16.23 -12.98 -19.31
N THR A 262 -15.20 -13.25 -18.51
CA THR A 262 -15.10 -14.49 -17.72
C THR A 262 -16.12 -14.52 -16.59
N VAL A 263 -16.38 -13.39 -15.92
CA VAL A 263 -17.47 -13.26 -14.94
C VAL A 263 -18.82 -13.65 -15.57
N MET A 264 -19.14 -13.11 -16.75
CA MET A 264 -20.41 -13.45 -17.42
C MET A 264 -20.45 -14.89 -17.96
N ALA A 265 -19.30 -15.48 -18.27
CA ALA A 265 -19.19 -16.86 -18.75
C ALA A 265 -19.22 -17.91 -17.63
N GLU A 266 -18.72 -17.59 -16.43
CA GLU A 266 -18.44 -18.56 -15.36
C GLU A 266 -19.22 -18.27 -14.07
N LEU A 267 -19.20 -17.02 -13.59
CA LEU A 267 -19.94 -16.62 -12.38
C LEU A 267 -21.45 -16.63 -12.63
N LEU A 268 -21.91 -16.06 -13.75
CA LEU A 268 -23.34 -15.94 -14.03
C LEU A 268 -24.04 -17.32 -14.06
N PRO A 269 -23.53 -18.37 -14.73
CA PRO A 269 -24.13 -19.70 -14.66
C PRO A 269 -24.24 -20.24 -13.23
N ARG A 270 -23.19 -20.10 -12.40
CA ARG A 270 -23.20 -20.52 -10.98
C ARG A 270 -24.26 -19.77 -10.19
N ALA A 271 -24.33 -18.45 -10.34
CA ALA A 271 -25.34 -17.63 -9.68
C ALA A 271 -26.76 -18.03 -10.14
N LYS A 272 -26.93 -18.31 -11.44
CA LYS A 272 -28.20 -18.72 -12.04
C LYS A 272 -28.70 -20.04 -11.46
N GLU A 273 -27.83 -21.04 -11.30
CA GLU A 273 -28.20 -22.31 -10.67
C GLU A 273 -28.75 -22.11 -9.24
N LEU A 274 -28.06 -21.31 -8.42
CA LEU A 274 -28.49 -21.00 -7.06
C LEU A 274 -29.83 -20.23 -7.02
N VAL A 275 -30.00 -19.24 -7.91
CA VAL A 275 -31.24 -18.45 -8.00
C VAL A 275 -32.41 -19.33 -8.43
N GLN A 276 -32.23 -20.20 -9.42
CA GLN A 276 -33.27 -21.15 -9.86
C GLN A 276 -33.64 -22.14 -8.75
N GLN A 277 -32.66 -22.60 -7.98
CA GLN A 277 -32.89 -23.47 -6.83
C GLN A 277 -33.71 -22.75 -5.74
N ALA A 278 -33.38 -21.49 -5.43
CA ALA A 278 -34.11 -20.67 -4.48
C ALA A 278 -35.55 -20.35 -4.94
N ALA A 279 -35.73 -20.08 -6.23
CA ALA A 279 -37.03 -19.86 -6.84
C ALA A 279 -37.93 -21.11 -6.73
N LYS A 280 -37.38 -22.28 -7.05
CA LYS A 280 -38.09 -23.56 -6.89
C LYS A 280 -38.44 -23.86 -5.43
N ALA A 281 -37.60 -23.44 -4.49
CA ALA A 281 -37.85 -23.56 -3.06
C ALA A 281 -38.81 -22.48 -2.51
N ASN A 282 -39.16 -21.47 -3.32
CA ASN A 282 -39.95 -20.30 -2.94
C ASN A 282 -39.41 -19.59 -1.68
N ILE A 283 -38.09 -19.37 -1.63
CA ILE A 283 -37.41 -18.64 -0.55
C ILE A 283 -36.85 -17.32 -1.08
N GLY A 284 -36.48 -16.40 -0.18
CA GLY A 284 -35.76 -15.18 -0.57
C GLY A 284 -34.29 -15.48 -0.94
N PHE A 285 -33.79 -14.87 -2.02
CA PHE A 285 -32.40 -14.96 -2.44
C PHE A 285 -31.84 -13.55 -2.64
N ASN A 286 -30.94 -13.11 -1.75
CA ASN A 286 -30.40 -11.75 -1.79
C ASN A 286 -28.97 -11.74 -2.30
N ILE A 287 -28.71 -10.96 -3.35
CA ILE A 287 -27.35 -10.64 -3.77
C ILE A 287 -26.84 -9.48 -2.90
N ASP A 288 -25.85 -9.76 -2.07
CA ASP A 288 -25.21 -8.78 -1.22
C ASP A 288 -24.38 -7.77 -2.03
N ALA A 289 -24.33 -6.52 -1.57
CA ALA A 289 -23.52 -5.46 -2.16
C ALA A 289 -22.14 -5.39 -1.51
N GLU A 290 -21.11 -5.26 -2.33
CA GLU A 290 -19.70 -5.32 -1.94
C GLU A 290 -19.03 -3.94 -2.13
N GLU A 291 -17.80 -3.88 -2.62
CA GLU A 291 -17.11 -2.62 -2.95
C GLU A 291 -17.80 -1.86 -4.10
N GLN A 292 -17.63 -0.55 -4.12
CA GLN A 292 -18.27 0.35 -5.07
C GLN A 292 -17.87 0.06 -6.53
N ASP A 293 -16.64 -0.37 -6.80
CA ASP A 293 -16.22 -0.68 -8.18
C ASP A 293 -16.85 -1.96 -8.74
N ARG A 294 -17.45 -2.80 -7.89
CA ARG A 294 -18.24 -3.97 -8.31
C ARG A 294 -19.69 -3.66 -8.64
N LEU A 295 -20.18 -2.44 -8.33
CA LEU A 295 -21.59 -2.08 -8.50
C LEU A 295 -22.03 -2.15 -9.97
N ASP A 296 -21.28 -1.55 -10.90
CA ASP A 296 -21.67 -1.55 -12.32
C ASP A 296 -21.61 -2.96 -12.93
N LEU A 297 -20.61 -3.78 -12.56
CA LEU A 297 -20.51 -5.18 -13.00
C LEU A 297 -21.62 -6.05 -12.41
N SER A 298 -21.98 -5.86 -11.14
CA SER A 298 -23.07 -6.60 -10.50
C SER A 298 -24.39 -6.42 -11.24
N LEU A 299 -24.62 -5.25 -11.84
CA LEU A 299 -25.82 -4.98 -12.63
C LEU A 299 -25.90 -5.81 -13.90
N ASP A 300 -24.77 -6.12 -14.54
CA ASP A 300 -24.76 -7.04 -15.68
C ASP A 300 -25.25 -8.44 -15.28
N VAL A 301 -24.78 -8.92 -14.13
CA VAL A 301 -25.18 -10.21 -13.56
C VAL A 301 -26.65 -10.18 -13.14
N ILE A 302 -27.08 -9.14 -12.41
CA ILE A 302 -28.45 -8.97 -11.93
C ILE A 302 -29.45 -8.89 -13.08
N GLU A 303 -29.17 -8.07 -14.10
CA GLU A 303 -30.06 -7.93 -15.28
C GLU A 303 -30.20 -9.28 -16.00
N ALA A 304 -29.10 -10.00 -16.21
CA ALA A 304 -29.13 -11.32 -16.85
C ALA A 304 -29.89 -12.37 -16.02
N LEU A 305 -29.79 -12.34 -14.69
CA LEU A 305 -30.54 -13.22 -13.80
C LEU A 305 -32.04 -12.87 -13.80
N MET A 306 -32.40 -11.59 -13.69
CA MET A 306 -33.80 -11.15 -13.69
C MET A 306 -34.52 -11.46 -15.00
N ALA A 307 -33.79 -11.46 -16.12
CA ALA A 307 -34.32 -11.80 -17.44
C ALA A 307 -34.64 -13.30 -17.62
N ASP A 308 -34.21 -14.18 -16.71
CA ASP A 308 -34.43 -15.63 -16.82
C ASP A 308 -35.93 -15.99 -16.65
N PRO A 309 -36.59 -16.54 -17.68
CA PRO A 309 -38.01 -16.91 -17.61
C PRO A 309 -38.34 -17.97 -16.56
N SER A 310 -37.37 -18.79 -16.12
CA SER A 310 -37.59 -19.80 -15.08
C SER A 310 -37.94 -19.21 -13.71
N LEU A 311 -37.78 -17.90 -13.55
CA LEU A 311 -38.08 -17.15 -12.33
C LEU A 311 -39.46 -16.48 -12.37
N ASP A 312 -40.26 -16.70 -13.43
CA ASP A 312 -41.61 -16.15 -13.55
C ASP A 312 -42.52 -16.59 -12.38
N GLY A 313 -43.22 -15.64 -11.78
CA GLY A 313 -44.12 -15.88 -10.65
C GLY A 313 -43.43 -16.09 -9.30
N TRP A 314 -42.12 -15.90 -9.20
CA TRP A 314 -41.37 -15.90 -7.94
C TRP A 314 -40.95 -14.48 -7.54
N ASP A 315 -41.37 -14.06 -6.34
CA ASP A 315 -41.16 -12.70 -5.83
C ASP A 315 -39.92 -12.57 -4.90
N GLY A 316 -39.08 -13.62 -4.83
CA GLY A 316 -37.99 -13.74 -3.86
C GLY A 316 -36.61 -13.27 -4.32
N PHE A 317 -36.49 -12.78 -5.56
CA PHE A 317 -35.21 -12.26 -6.06
C PHE A 317 -34.86 -10.94 -5.35
N GLY A 318 -33.70 -10.89 -4.71
CA GLY A 318 -33.29 -9.82 -3.81
C GLY A 318 -31.98 -9.16 -4.20
N VAL A 319 -31.89 -7.83 -4.05
CA VAL A 319 -30.67 -7.06 -4.29
C VAL A 319 -30.42 -6.10 -3.13
N VAL A 320 -29.18 -6.03 -2.64
CA VAL A 320 -28.77 -5.05 -1.62
C VAL A 320 -28.33 -3.74 -2.28
N VAL A 321 -28.74 -2.60 -1.71
CA VAL A 321 -28.33 -1.25 -2.12
C VAL A 321 -27.73 -0.51 -0.93
N GLN A 322 -26.57 0.12 -1.13
CA GLN A 322 -25.81 0.80 -0.09
C GLN A 322 -26.02 2.31 -0.14
N ALA A 323 -26.73 2.87 0.85
CA ALA A 323 -27.08 4.29 0.93
C ALA A 323 -25.89 5.24 1.14
N TYR A 324 -24.75 4.75 1.62
CA TYR A 324 -23.51 5.53 1.76
C TYR A 324 -22.88 5.93 0.40
N GLY A 325 -23.30 5.29 -0.70
CA GLY A 325 -22.76 5.50 -2.03
C GLY A 325 -23.59 6.52 -2.79
N ARG A 326 -22.92 7.39 -3.56
CA ARG A 326 -23.58 8.46 -4.34
C ARG A 326 -24.49 7.95 -5.46
N ARG A 327 -24.43 6.64 -5.74
CA ARG A 327 -25.17 5.92 -6.78
C ARG A 327 -26.41 5.17 -6.26
N ALA A 328 -26.71 5.24 -4.97
CA ALA A 328 -27.84 4.50 -4.36
C ALA A 328 -29.20 4.81 -5.01
N ALA A 329 -29.52 6.09 -5.19
CA ALA A 329 -30.78 6.50 -5.82
C ALA A 329 -30.92 6.04 -7.29
N PRO A 330 -29.96 6.28 -8.21
CA PRO A 330 -30.07 5.76 -9.57
C PRO A 330 -30.05 4.22 -9.63
N MET A 331 -29.41 3.54 -8.67
CA MET A 331 -29.51 2.08 -8.54
C MET A 331 -30.95 1.63 -8.25
N ILE A 332 -31.65 2.27 -7.31
CA ILE A 332 -33.07 1.96 -7.00
C ILE A 332 -33.96 2.19 -8.21
N GLU A 333 -33.73 3.26 -8.96
CA GLU A 333 -34.48 3.56 -10.17
C GLU A 333 -34.24 2.51 -11.27
N THR A 334 -32.99 2.05 -11.42
CA THR A 334 -32.62 0.97 -12.33
C THR A 334 -33.30 -0.35 -11.94
N LEU A 335 -33.25 -0.73 -10.67
CA LEU A 335 -33.89 -1.96 -10.18
C LEU A 335 -35.42 -1.93 -10.37
N TYR A 336 -36.06 -0.78 -10.13
CA TYR A 336 -37.50 -0.62 -10.38
C TYR A 336 -37.84 -0.74 -11.86
N GLU A 337 -37.02 -0.15 -12.73
CA GLU A 337 -37.20 -0.26 -14.18
C GLU A 337 -37.01 -1.70 -14.66
N LEU A 338 -35.98 -2.41 -14.20
CA LEU A 338 -35.76 -3.83 -14.52
C LEU A 338 -36.92 -4.70 -14.03
N ALA A 339 -37.41 -4.46 -12.81
CA ALA A 339 -38.58 -5.15 -12.27
C ALA A 339 -39.84 -4.88 -13.11
N ALA A 340 -40.02 -3.67 -13.64
CA ALA A 340 -41.11 -3.36 -14.56
C ALA A 340 -40.93 -4.01 -15.94
N ARG A 341 -39.71 -3.96 -16.49
CA ARG A 341 -39.36 -4.48 -17.81
C ARG A 341 -39.56 -6.00 -17.92
N PHE A 342 -39.15 -6.73 -16.89
CA PHE A 342 -39.26 -8.20 -16.84
C PHE A 342 -40.53 -8.69 -16.11
N ASP A 343 -41.43 -7.76 -15.77
CA ASP A 343 -42.66 -8.00 -14.99
C ASP A 343 -42.45 -8.84 -13.73
N ARG A 344 -41.49 -8.42 -12.91
CA ARG A 344 -41.12 -9.06 -11.64
C ARG A 344 -41.53 -8.22 -10.45
N LYS A 345 -41.71 -8.91 -9.31
CA LYS A 345 -41.56 -8.30 -7.99
C LYS A 345 -40.26 -8.75 -7.38
N ILE A 346 -39.52 -7.82 -6.78
CA ILE A 346 -38.21 -8.09 -6.21
C ILE A 346 -38.12 -7.57 -4.79
N MET A 347 -37.23 -8.17 -4.00
CA MET A 347 -36.87 -7.67 -2.68
C MET A 347 -35.69 -6.70 -2.83
N VAL A 348 -35.74 -5.55 -2.16
CA VAL A 348 -34.59 -4.63 -2.15
C VAL A 348 -34.19 -4.31 -0.73
N ARG A 349 -33.01 -4.78 -0.32
CA ARG A 349 -32.45 -4.50 0.98
C ARG A 349 -31.67 -3.20 0.95
N LEU A 350 -32.16 -2.20 1.66
CA LEU A 350 -31.43 -0.95 1.85
C LEU A 350 -30.55 -1.07 3.10
N VAL A 351 -29.24 -0.90 2.93
CA VAL A 351 -28.25 -0.81 4.00
C VAL A 351 -27.58 0.56 3.96
N LYS A 352 -26.81 0.93 4.99
CA LYS A 352 -25.90 2.08 4.88
C LYS A 352 -24.71 1.72 3.98
N GLY A 353 -23.84 0.82 4.43
CA GLY A 353 -22.66 0.36 3.69
C GLY A 353 -21.60 -0.17 4.67
N ALA A 354 -20.76 -1.11 4.22
CA ALA A 354 -19.84 -1.86 5.09
C ALA A 354 -18.34 -1.72 4.70
N TYR A 355 -18.03 -0.91 3.69
CA TYR A 355 -16.68 -0.79 3.09
C TYR A 355 -16.16 0.64 3.10
N TRP A 356 -16.71 1.51 3.97
CA TRP A 356 -16.51 2.96 3.86
C TRP A 356 -15.04 3.38 3.95
N ASP A 357 -14.30 2.87 4.93
CA ASP A 357 -12.88 3.14 5.12
C ASP A 357 -12.01 2.64 3.96
N THR A 358 -12.35 1.46 3.42
CA THR A 358 -11.70 0.87 2.24
C THR A 358 -11.91 1.77 1.02
N GLU A 359 -13.11 2.30 0.81
CA GLU A 359 -13.37 3.24 -0.29
C GLU A 359 -12.60 4.55 -0.15
N ILE A 360 -12.44 5.07 1.07
CA ILE A 360 -11.60 6.25 1.33
C ILE A 360 -10.13 5.95 1.01
N LYS A 361 -9.59 4.86 1.56
CA LYS A 361 -8.18 4.45 1.37
C LYS A 361 -7.86 4.24 -0.11
N LEU A 362 -8.61 3.37 -0.79
CA LEU A 362 -8.36 3.04 -2.20
C LEU A 362 -8.49 4.26 -3.11
N SER A 363 -9.44 5.16 -2.85
CA SER A 363 -9.55 6.39 -3.64
C SER A 363 -8.34 7.32 -3.45
N GLN A 364 -7.81 7.44 -2.21
CA GLN A 364 -6.60 8.23 -1.95
C GLN A 364 -5.34 7.60 -2.58
N GLU A 365 -5.16 6.29 -2.43
CA GLU A 365 -4.04 5.55 -3.04
C GLU A 365 -4.02 5.71 -4.56
N MET A 366 -5.18 5.55 -5.21
CA MET A 366 -5.33 5.61 -6.66
C MET A 366 -5.36 7.05 -7.21
N GLY A 367 -5.45 8.08 -6.36
CA GLY A 367 -5.50 9.47 -6.80
C GLY A 367 -6.70 9.80 -7.69
N VAL A 368 -7.83 9.09 -7.50
CA VAL A 368 -9.04 9.29 -8.31
C VAL A 368 -9.68 10.65 -8.04
N LYS A 369 -10.60 11.08 -8.90
CA LYS A 369 -11.21 12.41 -8.83
C LYS A 369 -11.87 12.73 -7.47
N THR A 370 -12.63 11.80 -6.90
CA THR A 370 -13.30 11.97 -5.60
C THR A 370 -13.68 10.61 -5.01
N PHE A 371 -14.30 10.60 -3.83
CA PHE A 371 -14.81 9.40 -3.19
C PHE A 371 -16.14 8.96 -3.80
N PRO A 372 -16.38 7.65 -4.02
CA PRO A 372 -17.68 7.14 -4.48
C PRO A 372 -18.75 7.13 -3.36
N VAL A 373 -18.34 7.41 -2.13
CA VAL A 373 -19.14 7.40 -0.91
C VAL A 373 -19.24 8.80 -0.30
N PHE A 374 -20.25 9.00 0.55
CA PHE A 374 -20.36 10.20 1.38
C PHE A 374 -19.25 10.23 2.43
N THR A 375 -18.69 11.41 2.70
CA THR A 375 -17.55 11.58 3.63
C THR A 375 -17.97 11.86 5.07
N ARG A 376 -19.27 12.06 5.31
CA ARG A 376 -19.85 12.19 6.65
C ARG A 376 -20.95 11.16 6.88
N LYS A 377 -21.05 10.72 8.13
CA LYS A 377 -22.12 9.80 8.55
C LYS A 377 -23.51 10.42 8.39
N VAL A 378 -23.70 11.69 8.76
CA VAL A 378 -24.99 12.39 8.62
C VAL A 378 -25.48 12.44 7.17
N ASN A 379 -24.56 12.58 6.21
CA ASN A 379 -24.87 12.57 4.77
C ASN A 379 -25.39 11.19 4.32
N THR A 380 -24.78 10.12 4.83
CA THR A 380 -25.28 8.75 4.62
C THR A 380 -26.68 8.56 5.23
N ASP A 381 -26.97 9.13 6.40
CA ASP A 381 -28.29 9.05 7.02
C ASP A 381 -29.37 9.76 6.20
N VAL A 382 -29.06 10.95 5.67
CA VAL A 382 -29.95 11.68 4.75
C VAL A 382 -30.20 10.85 3.48
N SER A 383 -29.15 10.30 2.88
CA SER A 383 -29.26 9.43 1.71
C SER A 383 -30.12 8.20 1.98
N TYR A 384 -29.95 7.56 3.15
CA TYR A 384 -30.76 6.42 3.56
C TYR A 384 -32.24 6.81 3.66
N MET A 385 -32.57 7.94 4.29
CA MET A 385 -33.96 8.41 4.40
C MET A 385 -34.59 8.67 3.03
N ALA A 386 -33.86 9.32 2.12
CA ALA A 386 -34.33 9.56 0.75
C ALA A 386 -34.55 8.25 -0.03
N CYS A 387 -33.58 7.33 0.04
CA CYS A 387 -33.68 6.01 -0.59
C CYS A 387 -34.83 5.18 0.01
N ALA A 388 -35.08 5.28 1.31
CA ALA A 388 -36.19 4.60 1.97
C ALA A 388 -37.55 5.12 1.48
N GLN A 389 -37.71 6.44 1.36
CA GLN A 389 -38.90 7.04 0.76
C GLN A 389 -39.08 6.57 -0.69
N MET A 390 -38.00 6.52 -1.49
CA MET A 390 -38.04 6.05 -2.87
C MET A 390 -38.51 4.59 -2.99
N LEU A 391 -38.06 3.71 -2.09
CA LEU A 391 -38.48 2.30 -2.07
C LEU A 391 -39.93 2.16 -1.62
N LEU A 392 -40.36 2.89 -0.60
CA LEU A 392 -41.76 2.91 -0.15
C LEU A 392 -42.72 3.44 -1.23
N ASP A 393 -42.28 4.35 -2.08
CA ASP A 393 -43.06 4.84 -3.21
C ASP A 393 -43.20 3.81 -4.36
N ARG A 394 -42.44 2.71 -4.34
CA ARG A 394 -42.31 1.70 -5.41
C ARG A 394 -42.79 0.30 -4.97
N ARG A 395 -43.66 0.26 -3.97
CA ARG A 395 -44.17 -0.98 -3.35
C ARG A 395 -45.06 -1.84 -4.26
N ASP A 396 -45.45 -1.32 -5.42
CA ASP A 396 -46.15 -2.08 -6.44
C ASP A 396 -45.28 -3.19 -7.05
N ARG A 397 -43.96 -2.97 -7.14
CA ARG A 397 -42.98 -3.94 -7.68
C ARG A 397 -41.83 -4.29 -6.75
N ILE A 398 -41.51 -3.44 -5.77
CA ILE A 398 -40.41 -3.68 -4.85
C ILE A 398 -40.95 -3.97 -3.45
N TYR A 399 -40.48 -5.05 -2.83
CA TYR A 399 -40.64 -5.29 -1.40
C TYR A 399 -39.42 -4.72 -0.65
N PRO A 400 -39.54 -3.57 0.02
CA PRO A 400 -38.40 -2.93 0.68
C PRO A 400 -38.02 -3.66 1.97
N GLN A 401 -36.72 -3.84 2.18
CA GLN A 401 -36.17 -4.44 3.40
C GLN A 401 -35.18 -3.45 4.02
N PHE A 402 -35.57 -2.83 5.14
CA PHE A 402 -34.77 -1.76 5.77
C PHE A 402 -33.82 -2.33 6.81
N ALA A 403 -32.57 -2.55 6.43
CA ALA A 403 -31.53 -3.08 7.28
C ALA A 403 -30.81 -1.96 8.04
N THR A 404 -31.14 -1.80 9.32
CA THR A 404 -30.57 -0.74 10.16
C THR A 404 -30.70 -1.07 11.64
N HIS A 405 -29.73 -0.63 12.43
CA HIS A 405 -29.80 -0.67 13.89
C HIS A 405 -30.08 0.69 14.51
N ASN A 406 -30.30 1.74 13.71
CA ASN A 406 -30.49 3.10 14.19
C ASN A 406 -31.98 3.39 14.49
N ALA A 407 -32.29 3.77 15.74
CA ALA A 407 -33.66 4.02 16.18
C ALA A 407 -34.36 5.17 15.44
N HIS A 408 -33.66 6.26 15.14
CA HIS A 408 -34.21 7.35 14.33
C HIS A 408 -34.59 6.85 12.93
N THR A 409 -33.70 6.08 12.29
CA THR A 409 -33.98 5.49 10.98
C THR A 409 -35.20 4.58 11.01
N CYS A 410 -35.36 3.74 12.05
CA CYS A 410 -36.56 2.92 12.22
C CYS A 410 -37.82 3.77 12.33
N ALA A 411 -37.81 4.79 13.20
CA ALA A 411 -38.94 5.71 13.37
C ALA A 411 -39.29 6.44 12.07
N ALA A 412 -38.29 6.89 11.31
CA ALA A 412 -38.48 7.57 10.03
C ALA A 412 -39.19 6.67 9.01
N VAL A 413 -38.74 5.42 8.87
CA VAL A 413 -39.36 4.44 7.96
C VAL A 413 -40.81 4.14 8.37
N VAL A 414 -41.06 3.96 9.66
CA VAL A 414 -42.41 3.70 10.20
C VAL A 414 -43.36 4.85 9.86
N GLU A 415 -42.91 6.10 10.03
CA GLU A 415 -43.69 7.30 9.69
C GLU A 415 -43.93 7.39 8.18
N MET A 416 -42.89 7.22 7.34
CA MET A 416 -43.01 7.26 5.88
C MET A 416 -43.94 6.19 5.32
N ALA A 417 -43.98 5.00 5.92
CA ALA A 417 -44.80 3.89 5.46
C ALA A 417 -46.30 4.07 5.78
N GLY A 418 -46.63 4.93 6.75
CA GLY A 418 -48.00 5.15 7.20
C GLY A 418 -48.62 3.88 7.80
N SER A 419 -49.88 3.59 7.47
CA SER A 419 -50.61 2.43 8.02
C SER A 419 -50.30 1.09 7.35
N ASP A 420 -49.59 1.09 6.22
CA ASP A 420 -49.30 -0.12 5.45
C ASP A 420 -47.99 -0.77 5.93
N LYS A 421 -48.11 -1.68 6.89
CA LYS A 421 -47.00 -2.35 7.59
C LYS A 421 -46.60 -3.70 6.98
N ASP A 422 -47.39 -4.24 6.06
CA ASP A 422 -47.18 -5.56 5.44
C ASP A 422 -46.38 -5.51 4.13
N SER A 423 -46.20 -4.32 3.59
CA SER A 423 -45.54 -4.08 2.31
C SER A 423 -44.04 -3.80 2.42
N TYR A 424 -43.47 -3.91 3.62
CA TYR A 424 -42.02 -3.84 3.87
C TYR A 424 -41.64 -4.69 5.10
N GLU A 425 -40.34 -4.89 5.32
CA GLU A 425 -39.81 -5.42 6.58
C GLU A 425 -38.61 -4.60 7.06
N PHE A 426 -38.34 -4.67 8.36
CA PHE A 426 -37.03 -4.31 8.89
C PHE A 426 -36.08 -5.49 8.84
N GLN A 427 -34.78 -5.21 8.83
CA GLN A 427 -33.77 -6.22 9.05
C GLN A 427 -32.74 -5.80 10.09
N ARG A 428 -32.18 -6.79 10.78
CA ARG A 428 -31.08 -6.64 11.71
C ARG A 428 -30.09 -7.77 11.57
N LEU A 429 -28.90 -7.57 12.10
CA LEU A 429 -27.94 -8.66 12.28
C LEU A 429 -28.28 -9.55 13.49
N HIS A 430 -27.95 -10.82 13.42
CA HIS A 430 -27.86 -11.69 14.59
C HIS A 430 -26.86 -11.14 15.64
N GLY A 431 -27.21 -11.21 16.92
CA GLY A 431 -26.37 -10.71 18.02
C GLY A 431 -26.36 -9.19 18.21
N MET A 432 -26.98 -8.40 17.30
CA MET A 432 -26.99 -6.94 17.37
C MET A 432 -28.38 -6.32 17.15
N GLY A 433 -28.71 -5.29 17.93
CA GLY A 433 -29.96 -4.53 17.81
C GLY A 433 -31.22 -5.33 18.16
N GLU A 434 -31.07 -6.41 18.94
CA GLU A 434 -32.16 -7.29 19.31
C GLU A 434 -33.23 -6.53 20.12
N SER A 435 -32.77 -5.74 21.09
CA SER A 435 -33.62 -4.93 21.97
C SER A 435 -34.41 -3.89 21.18
N LEU A 436 -33.75 -3.16 20.27
CA LEU A 436 -34.40 -2.14 19.44
C LEU A 436 -35.49 -2.76 18.56
N HIS A 437 -35.16 -3.80 17.81
CA HIS A 437 -36.11 -4.41 16.87
C HIS A 437 -37.25 -5.16 17.58
N HIS A 438 -37.03 -5.68 18.79
CA HIS A 438 -38.13 -6.15 19.63
C HIS A 438 -39.10 -5.02 19.96
N ILE A 439 -38.59 -3.87 20.42
CA ILE A 439 -39.40 -2.69 20.76
C ILE A 439 -40.17 -2.18 19.53
N VAL A 440 -39.49 -2.04 18.39
CA VAL A 440 -40.13 -1.57 17.14
C VAL A 440 -41.20 -2.54 16.67
N LYS A 441 -40.92 -3.84 16.70
CA LYS A 441 -41.89 -4.88 16.31
C LYS A 441 -43.11 -4.91 17.24
N GLU A 442 -42.89 -4.83 18.55
CA GLU A 442 -43.96 -4.81 19.55
C GLU A 442 -44.82 -3.54 19.47
N SER A 443 -44.19 -2.38 19.25
CA SER A 443 -44.89 -1.09 19.24
C SER A 443 -45.63 -0.83 17.94
N GLU A 444 -45.02 -1.22 16.81
CA GLU A 444 -45.46 -0.82 15.47
C GLU A 444 -46.07 -1.96 14.65
N GLY A 445 -46.00 -3.21 15.14
CA GLY A 445 -46.54 -4.38 14.45
C GLY A 445 -45.81 -4.73 13.14
N THR A 446 -44.52 -4.42 13.05
CA THR A 446 -43.72 -4.59 11.81
C THR A 446 -43.05 -5.98 11.73
N HIS A 447 -42.70 -6.40 10.50
CA HIS A 447 -41.89 -7.59 10.25
C HIS A 447 -40.41 -7.30 10.50
N CYS A 448 -39.67 -8.30 10.98
CA CYS A 448 -38.22 -8.20 11.17
C CYS A 448 -37.52 -9.50 10.74
N ARG A 449 -36.60 -9.38 9.76
CA ARG A 449 -35.74 -10.47 9.31
C ARG A 449 -34.34 -10.35 9.92
N ILE A 450 -33.85 -11.45 10.47
CA ILE A 450 -32.52 -11.54 11.07
C ILE A 450 -31.54 -12.06 10.03
N TYR A 451 -30.58 -11.22 9.65
CA TYR A 451 -29.42 -11.62 8.88
C TYR A 451 -28.46 -12.42 9.77
N ALA A 452 -28.27 -13.69 9.48
CA ALA A 452 -27.63 -14.65 10.38
C ALA A 452 -26.39 -15.30 9.76
N PRO A 453 -25.18 -14.98 10.26
CA PRO A 453 -23.95 -15.63 9.82
C PRO A 453 -23.93 -17.11 10.19
N VAL A 454 -23.54 -17.95 9.23
CA VAL A 454 -23.43 -19.41 9.36
C VAL A 454 -22.15 -19.86 8.68
N GLY A 455 -21.28 -20.55 9.41
CA GLY A 455 -20.06 -21.13 8.85
C GLY A 455 -19.02 -21.46 9.91
N ALA A 456 -17.92 -22.09 9.48
CA ALA A 456 -16.86 -22.49 10.39
C ALA A 456 -16.20 -21.26 11.02
N HIS A 457 -15.77 -21.38 12.29
CA HIS A 457 -15.13 -20.26 12.99
C HIS A 457 -13.90 -19.71 12.26
N ARG A 458 -13.17 -20.51 11.47
CA ARG A 458 -12.03 -20.03 10.67
C ARG A 458 -12.44 -19.00 9.61
N ASP A 459 -13.62 -19.18 9.00
CA ASP A 459 -14.16 -18.34 7.93
C ASP A 459 -14.83 -17.08 8.51
N LEU A 460 -15.30 -17.16 9.76
CA LEU A 460 -15.93 -16.05 10.50
C LEU A 460 -14.98 -14.90 10.82
N LEU A 461 -13.70 -15.18 11.03
CA LEU A 461 -12.82 -14.26 11.75
C LEU A 461 -12.32 -13.07 10.92
N ALA A 462 -12.11 -13.25 9.61
CA ALA A 462 -11.79 -12.12 8.72
C ALA A 462 -13.00 -11.18 8.57
N TYR A 463 -14.20 -11.76 8.54
CA TYR A 463 -15.48 -11.06 8.53
C TYR A 463 -15.79 -10.35 9.86
N LEU A 464 -15.36 -10.93 10.98
CA LEU A 464 -15.67 -10.48 12.33
C LEU A 464 -15.17 -9.06 12.61
N VAL A 465 -13.96 -8.71 12.14
CA VAL A 465 -13.36 -7.38 12.39
C VAL A 465 -14.17 -6.28 11.72
N ARG A 466 -14.44 -6.41 10.42
CA ARG A 466 -15.30 -5.48 9.68
C ARG A 466 -16.69 -5.38 10.30
N ARG A 467 -17.25 -6.51 10.72
CA ARG A 467 -18.58 -6.54 11.35
C ARG A 467 -18.62 -5.77 12.67
N LEU A 468 -17.53 -5.85 13.41
CA LEU A 468 -17.36 -5.16 14.67
C LEU A 468 -17.07 -3.67 14.48
N LEU A 469 -16.31 -3.28 13.46
CA LEU A 469 -16.12 -1.88 13.11
C LEU A 469 -17.43 -1.19 12.69
N GLU A 470 -18.29 -1.88 11.93
CA GLU A 470 -19.62 -1.38 11.50
C GLU A 470 -20.48 -0.91 12.69
N ASN A 471 -20.37 -1.58 13.84
CA ASN A 471 -21.22 -1.36 15.01
C ASN A 471 -20.47 -0.81 16.24
N GLY A 472 -19.14 -0.74 16.16
CA GLY A 472 -18.24 -0.39 17.25
C GLY A 472 -17.57 0.97 17.16
N ALA A 473 -17.67 1.65 16.01
CA ALA A 473 -17.21 3.01 15.89
C ALA A 473 -17.92 3.92 16.93
N ASN A 474 -17.24 4.96 17.42
CA ASN A 474 -17.82 5.92 18.38
C ASN A 474 -19.06 6.65 17.82
N SER A 475 -19.08 6.82 16.50
CA SER A 475 -20.18 7.32 15.69
C SER A 475 -21.34 6.34 15.49
N SER A 476 -21.12 5.06 15.82
CA SER A 476 -22.13 4.03 15.62
C SER A 476 -23.23 4.14 16.66
N PHE A 477 -24.48 4.04 16.21
CA PHE A 477 -25.65 4.06 17.07
C PHE A 477 -25.58 2.98 18.17
N VAL A 478 -25.03 1.80 17.87
CA VAL A 478 -24.96 0.69 18.83
C VAL A 478 -24.06 1.03 20.02
N ASN A 479 -23.05 1.87 19.84
CA ASN A 479 -22.23 2.38 20.95
C ASN A 479 -22.97 3.47 21.74
N GLN A 480 -23.60 4.43 21.04
CA GLN A 480 -24.29 5.56 21.67
C GLN A 480 -25.59 5.17 22.40
N VAL A 481 -26.29 4.12 21.95
CA VAL A 481 -27.58 3.70 22.54
C VAL A 481 -27.41 3.16 23.95
N VAL A 482 -26.27 2.55 24.27
CA VAL A 482 -25.96 1.99 25.59
C VAL A 482 -25.22 2.99 26.49
N ASP A 483 -24.60 4.03 25.93
CA ASP A 483 -23.98 5.10 26.70
C ASP A 483 -25.03 6.05 27.31
N SER A 484 -25.29 5.89 28.61
CA SER A 484 -26.23 6.73 29.35
C SER A 484 -25.79 8.19 29.53
N SER A 485 -24.53 8.54 29.22
CA SER A 485 -24.04 9.92 29.26
C SER A 485 -24.57 10.76 28.10
N ILE A 486 -24.92 10.13 26.96
CA ILE A 486 -25.48 10.79 25.78
C ILE A 486 -27.02 10.80 25.89
N PRO A 487 -27.70 11.96 25.85
CA PRO A 487 -29.15 12.03 25.86
C PRO A 487 -29.80 11.28 24.69
N ALA A 488 -30.92 10.59 24.93
CA ALA A 488 -31.64 9.86 23.88
C ALA A 488 -32.09 10.75 22.71
N SER A 489 -32.38 12.02 22.98
CA SER A 489 -32.71 13.04 21.98
C SER A 489 -31.54 13.40 21.06
N GLU A 490 -30.30 13.22 21.51
CA GLU A 490 -29.10 13.45 20.70
C GLU A 490 -28.82 12.24 19.78
N VAL A 491 -28.94 11.02 20.32
CA VAL A 491 -28.82 9.76 19.56
C VAL A 491 -29.84 9.68 18.42
N SER A 492 -31.02 10.26 18.62
CA SER A 492 -32.13 10.28 17.66
C SER A 492 -32.37 11.65 17.00
N LYS A 493 -31.32 12.45 16.79
CA LYS A 493 -31.40 13.76 16.13
C LYS A 493 -31.81 13.64 14.64
N ASP A 494 -32.57 14.62 14.14
CA ASP A 494 -32.94 14.71 12.72
C ASP A 494 -31.69 14.95 11.85
N PRO A 495 -31.33 14.02 10.94
CA PRO A 495 -30.16 14.15 10.09
C PRO A 495 -30.30 15.27 9.04
N ILE A 496 -31.52 15.71 8.69
CA ILE A 496 -31.70 16.85 7.78
C ILE A 496 -31.32 18.16 8.47
N GLU A 497 -31.68 18.33 9.75
CA GLU A 497 -31.21 19.48 10.53
C GLU A 497 -29.70 19.41 10.78
N GLY A 498 -29.15 18.21 11.00
CA GLY A 498 -27.71 17.98 11.05
C GLY A 498 -27.01 18.42 9.75
N PHE A 499 -27.55 18.04 8.59
CA PHE A 499 -27.04 18.45 7.28
C PHE A 499 -27.12 19.97 7.07
N LYS A 500 -28.25 20.61 7.40
CA LYS A 500 -28.41 22.08 7.29
C LYS A 500 -27.38 22.83 8.14
N GLN A 501 -27.02 22.29 9.31
CA GLN A 501 -26.01 22.88 10.20
C GLN A 501 -24.60 22.85 9.61
N LEU A 502 -24.32 21.99 8.62
CA LEU A 502 -23.03 21.94 7.94
C LEU A 502 -22.78 23.18 7.05
N GLY A 503 -23.83 23.87 6.60
CA GLY A 503 -23.69 25.01 5.70
C GLY A 503 -22.96 24.62 4.41
N SER A 504 -21.81 25.23 4.15
CA SER A 504 -20.95 24.91 3.01
C SER A 504 -20.09 23.65 3.20
N ASP A 505 -19.91 23.18 4.45
CA ASP A 505 -18.94 22.15 4.80
C ASP A 505 -19.56 20.73 4.74
N VAL A 506 -20.32 20.50 3.67
CA VAL A 506 -21.06 19.25 3.43
C VAL A 506 -20.12 18.06 3.38
N SER A 507 -19.00 18.17 2.65
CA SER A 507 -17.94 17.15 2.70
C SER A 507 -17.11 17.30 3.97
N SER A 508 -16.58 16.20 4.51
CA SER A 508 -15.76 16.26 5.73
C SER A 508 -14.41 16.96 5.46
N PRO A 509 -14.06 18.05 6.17
CA PRO A 509 -12.75 18.68 6.04
C PRO A 509 -11.63 17.88 6.70
N LEU A 510 -11.97 16.87 7.51
CA LEU A 510 -11.01 15.98 8.18
C LEU A 510 -10.52 14.87 7.25
N ILE A 511 -11.22 14.63 6.14
CA ILE A 511 -10.87 13.63 5.13
C ILE A 511 -10.42 14.36 3.88
N ARG A 512 -9.10 14.42 3.68
CA ARG A 512 -8.52 15.06 2.49
C ARG A 512 -8.96 14.35 1.23
N GLN A 513 -9.37 15.11 0.21
CA GLN A 513 -9.67 14.54 -1.10
C GLN A 513 -8.41 13.89 -1.69
N PRO A 514 -8.53 12.90 -2.59
CA PRO A 514 -7.37 12.24 -3.17
C PRO A 514 -6.37 13.20 -3.83
N GLY A 515 -6.86 14.25 -4.51
CA GLY A 515 -6.01 15.29 -5.13
C GLY A 515 -5.30 16.21 -4.14
N GLU A 516 -5.79 16.29 -2.91
CA GLU A 516 -5.35 17.22 -1.85
C GLU A 516 -4.49 16.51 -0.78
N LEU A 517 -4.17 15.23 -0.98
CA LEU A 517 -3.56 14.36 0.03
C LEU A 517 -2.29 14.98 0.65
N PHE A 518 -1.50 15.67 -0.15
CA PHE A 518 -0.22 16.29 0.21
C PHE A 518 -0.27 17.83 0.32
N GLU A 519 -1.47 18.43 0.41
CA GLU A 519 -1.59 19.89 0.60
C GLU A 519 -1.29 20.32 2.05
N PRO A 520 -0.80 21.55 2.31
CA PRO A 520 -0.56 22.62 1.35
C PRO A 520 0.76 22.48 0.58
N GLU A 521 1.57 21.46 0.86
CA GLU A 521 2.90 21.33 0.26
C GLU A 521 2.77 21.15 -1.26
N ARG A 522 2.00 20.17 -1.73
CA ARG A 522 1.78 19.92 -3.17
C ARG A 522 0.44 19.28 -3.46
N LYS A 523 -0.01 19.46 -4.71
CA LYS A 523 -1.11 18.66 -5.28
C LYS A 523 -0.65 17.22 -5.55
N ASN A 524 -1.54 16.26 -5.29
CA ASN A 524 -1.32 14.85 -5.64
C ASN A 524 -1.55 14.59 -7.15
N SER A 525 -0.89 13.58 -7.71
CA SER A 525 -1.09 13.13 -9.09
C SER A 525 -2.49 12.53 -9.30
N LYS A 526 -3.07 12.75 -10.50
CA LYS A 526 -4.38 12.18 -10.88
C LYS A 526 -4.25 10.75 -11.39
N GLY A 527 -5.15 9.87 -10.95
CA GLY A 527 -5.27 8.50 -11.43
C GLY A 527 -6.69 8.05 -11.74
N TYR A 528 -6.81 6.75 -11.97
CA TYR A 528 -8.04 6.10 -12.40
C TYR A 528 -8.22 4.77 -11.67
N ARG A 529 -9.46 4.41 -11.37
CA ARG A 529 -9.81 3.09 -10.83
C ARG A 529 -10.16 2.17 -12.01
N ILE A 530 -9.27 1.23 -12.33
CA ILE A 530 -9.38 0.39 -13.53
C ILE A 530 -10.63 -0.51 -13.55
N ASN A 531 -11.10 -0.91 -12.36
CA ASN A 531 -12.30 -1.74 -12.20
C ASN A 531 -13.61 -0.93 -12.17
N GLU A 532 -13.57 0.40 -12.30
CA GLU A 532 -14.77 1.23 -12.32
C GLU A 532 -14.95 1.89 -13.70
N PRO A 533 -15.99 1.53 -14.46
CA PRO A 533 -16.27 2.08 -15.78
C PRO A 533 -16.37 3.61 -15.82
N ALA A 534 -17.00 4.23 -14.81
CA ALA A 534 -17.12 5.69 -14.73
C ALA A 534 -15.75 6.38 -14.63
N SER A 535 -14.77 5.71 -14.02
CA SER A 535 -13.41 6.20 -13.87
C SER A 535 -12.57 5.90 -15.11
N ILE A 536 -12.53 4.65 -15.56
CA ILE A 536 -11.56 4.19 -16.56
C ILE A 536 -11.96 4.44 -18.03
N LEU A 537 -13.26 4.41 -18.36
CA LEU A 537 -13.71 4.55 -19.75
C LEU A 537 -13.30 5.87 -20.42
N PRO A 538 -13.30 7.04 -19.75
CA PRO A 538 -12.78 8.27 -20.32
C PRO A 538 -11.35 8.13 -20.85
N LEU A 539 -10.46 7.48 -20.08
CA LEU A 539 -9.08 7.24 -20.49
C LEU A 539 -9.01 6.22 -21.62
N LEU A 540 -9.74 5.10 -21.51
CA LEU A 540 -9.77 4.07 -22.56
C LEU A 540 -10.33 4.60 -23.87
N ASN A 541 -11.26 5.56 -23.85
CA ASN A 541 -11.75 6.21 -25.07
C ASN A 541 -10.70 7.18 -25.64
N ALA A 542 -10.03 7.96 -24.77
CA ALA A 542 -9.00 8.90 -25.21
C ALA A 542 -7.77 8.21 -25.81
N ARG A 543 -7.39 7.03 -25.29
CA ARG A 543 -6.23 6.26 -25.78
C ARG A 543 -6.42 5.77 -27.22
N GLU A 544 -7.65 5.57 -27.69
CA GLU A 544 -7.93 5.06 -29.03
C GLU A 544 -7.44 6.02 -30.12
N ALA A 545 -7.33 7.32 -29.83
CA ALA A 545 -6.72 8.29 -30.74
C ALA A 545 -5.24 7.98 -31.05
N PHE A 546 -4.59 7.15 -30.23
CA PHE A 546 -3.19 6.75 -30.35
C PHE A 546 -3.01 5.26 -30.65
N ALA A 547 -4.08 4.51 -30.93
CA ALA A 547 -4.03 3.05 -31.13
C ALA A 547 -3.06 2.63 -32.24
N ASP A 548 -3.02 3.43 -33.32
CA ASP A 548 -2.16 3.24 -34.51
C ASP A 548 -1.13 4.38 -34.66
N ALA A 549 -0.93 5.19 -33.61
CA ALA A 549 0.07 6.25 -33.64
C ALA A 549 1.49 5.66 -33.68
N THR A 550 2.40 6.42 -34.29
CA THR A 550 3.82 6.09 -34.34
C THR A 550 4.65 7.27 -33.88
N TRP A 551 5.68 7.01 -33.09
CA TRP A 551 6.55 8.06 -32.54
C TRP A 551 7.95 8.03 -33.17
N THR A 552 8.74 9.06 -32.92
CA THR A 552 10.16 9.08 -33.31
C THR A 552 11.00 9.56 -32.14
N ALA A 553 12.10 8.87 -31.87
CA ALA A 553 13.12 9.30 -30.93
C ALA A 553 14.44 9.51 -31.66
N GLY A 554 15.19 10.53 -31.26
CA GLY A 554 16.51 10.82 -31.77
C GLY A 554 17.28 11.73 -30.82
N PRO A 555 18.54 12.06 -31.12
CA PRO A 555 19.31 13.04 -30.36
C PRO A 555 18.60 14.39 -30.37
N MET A 556 18.25 14.92 -29.19
CA MET A 556 17.61 16.22 -29.04
C MET A 556 18.65 17.24 -28.58
N LEU A 557 19.48 17.71 -29.51
CA LEU A 557 20.54 18.70 -29.23
C LEU A 557 20.02 20.14 -29.32
N VAL A 558 20.87 21.09 -28.91
CA VAL A 558 20.62 22.53 -29.10
C VAL A 558 20.49 22.86 -30.60
N GLY A 559 19.45 23.60 -30.95
CA GLY A 559 19.10 23.94 -32.34
C GLY A 559 18.41 22.81 -33.10
N ASN A 560 18.15 21.68 -32.45
CA ASN A 560 17.46 20.50 -32.97
C ASN A 560 17.90 20.06 -34.38
N PRO A 561 19.21 19.81 -34.61
CA PRO A 561 19.70 19.32 -35.89
C PRO A 561 19.09 17.96 -36.23
N ALA A 562 18.99 17.65 -37.53
CA ALA A 562 18.54 16.34 -37.95
C ALA A 562 19.51 15.25 -37.45
N PRO A 563 19.00 14.09 -36.98
CA PRO A 563 19.85 12.98 -36.53
C PRO A 563 20.81 12.50 -37.61
N GLN A 564 22.06 12.24 -37.23
CA GLN A 564 23.10 11.76 -38.14
C GLN A 564 23.11 10.22 -38.27
N GLY A 565 22.65 9.52 -37.23
CA GLY A 565 22.57 8.06 -37.19
C GLY A 565 21.42 7.47 -38.02
N PRO A 566 21.54 6.20 -38.48
CA PRO A 566 20.45 5.52 -39.16
C PRO A 566 19.26 5.32 -38.21
N ALA A 567 18.04 5.34 -38.78
CA ALA A 567 16.85 4.97 -38.03
C ALA A 567 16.74 3.44 -37.93
N ARG A 568 16.38 2.94 -36.75
CA ARG A 568 15.85 1.57 -36.58
C ARG A 568 14.38 1.63 -36.19
N ASP A 569 13.64 0.58 -36.52
CA ASP A 569 12.26 0.45 -36.06
C ASP A 569 12.25 0.13 -34.55
N ALA A 570 11.34 0.77 -33.82
CA ALA A 570 10.94 0.35 -32.49
C ALA A 570 9.70 -0.53 -32.62
N VAL A 571 9.71 -1.68 -31.95
CA VAL A 571 8.63 -2.68 -32.03
C VAL A 571 8.04 -2.93 -30.65
N SER A 572 6.80 -3.40 -30.62
CA SER A 572 6.14 -3.72 -29.34
C SER A 572 6.62 -5.06 -28.77
N PRO A 573 6.92 -5.18 -27.46
CA PRO A 573 7.26 -6.46 -26.83
C PRO A 573 6.11 -7.49 -26.91
N ALA A 574 4.86 -7.02 -26.89
CA ALA A 574 3.68 -7.88 -27.01
C ALA A 574 3.48 -8.44 -28.42
N ASP A 575 3.98 -7.74 -29.45
CA ASP A 575 3.85 -8.12 -30.86
C ASP A 575 5.02 -7.52 -31.66
N GLY A 576 6.05 -8.34 -31.91
CA GLY A 576 7.23 -7.94 -32.65
C GLY A 576 6.98 -7.57 -34.12
N SER A 577 5.78 -7.82 -34.66
CA SER A 577 5.39 -7.36 -36.00
C SER A 577 4.85 -5.92 -36.00
N ARG A 578 4.46 -5.39 -34.83
CA ARG A 578 3.95 -4.04 -34.67
C ARG A 578 5.11 -3.05 -34.50
N VAL A 579 5.40 -2.29 -35.56
CA VAL A 579 6.29 -1.12 -35.50
C VAL A 579 5.53 0.03 -34.86
N ILE A 580 6.05 0.54 -33.74
CA ILE A 580 5.44 1.63 -32.95
C ILE A 580 6.17 2.96 -33.14
N GLY A 581 7.30 2.97 -33.84
CA GLY A 581 8.05 4.19 -34.08
C GLY A 581 9.41 3.95 -34.68
N LYS A 582 10.21 5.02 -34.77
CA LYS A 582 11.60 4.99 -35.23
C LYS A 582 12.54 5.59 -34.22
N VAL A 583 13.73 5.01 -34.11
CA VAL A 583 14.76 5.46 -33.18
C VAL A 583 16.04 5.74 -33.96
N HIS A 584 16.55 6.95 -33.80
CA HIS A 584 17.90 7.32 -34.21
C HIS A 584 18.80 7.32 -32.98
N GLU A 585 19.82 6.49 -33.00
CA GLU A 585 20.81 6.46 -31.93
C GLU A 585 21.86 7.56 -32.14
N SER A 586 22.36 8.08 -31.02
CA SER A 586 23.32 9.18 -31.02
C SER A 586 24.67 8.70 -31.49
N THR A 587 25.25 9.47 -32.40
CA THR A 587 26.62 9.25 -32.87
C THR A 587 27.65 9.86 -31.91
N PRO A 588 28.91 9.41 -31.92
CA PRO A 588 29.97 10.03 -31.10
C PRO A 588 30.13 11.53 -31.32
N THR A 589 29.89 12.02 -32.55
CA THR A 589 29.92 13.45 -32.89
C THR A 589 28.78 14.22 -32.22
N GLU A 590 27.58 13.64 -32.15
CA GLU A 590 26.44 14.22 -31.43
C GLU A 590 26.63 14.19 -29.92
N VAL A 591 27.28 13.14 -29.38
CA VAL A 591 27.66 13.08 -27.96
C VAL A 591 28.62 14.22 -27.60
N THR A 592 29.66 14.44 -28.41
CA THR A 592 30.59 15.57 -28.20
C THR A 592 29.86 16.91 -28.29
N ALA A 593 29.01 17.10 -29.29
CA ALA A 593 28.24 18.34 -29.45
C ALA A 593 27.32 18.62 -28.26
N ALA A 594 26.68 17.58 -27.69
CA ALA A 594 25.86 17.73 -26.50
C ALA A 594 26.67 18.19 -25.29
N LEU A 595 27.83 17.57 -25.06
CA LEU A 595 28.72 17.92 -23.95
C LEU A 595 29.26 19.35 -24.09
N ASP A 596 29.61 19.77 -25.31
CA ASP A 596 30.05 21.15 -25.59
C ASP A 596 28.95 22.17 -25.29
N ALA A 597 27.71 21.89 -25.69
CA ALA A 597 26.57 22.76 -25.45
C ALA A 597 26.12 22.81 -23.97
N ALA A 598 26.35 21.72 -23.22
CA ALA A 598 25.91 21.61 -21.83
C ALA A 598 26.65 22.58 -20.88
N GLU A 599 27.84 23.06 -21.22
CA GLU A 599 28.54 24.08 -20.43
C GLU A 599 27.82 25.43 -20.44
N GLU A 600 27.34 25.88 -21.60
CA GLU A 600 26.52 27.09 -21.71
C GLU A 600 25.17 26.87 -21.05
N GLY A 601 24.54 25.71 -21.31
CA GLY A 601 23.29 25.33 -20.66
C GLY A 601 23.37 25.37 -19.14
N PHE A 602 24.47 24.90 -18.57
CA PHE A 602 24.72 24.97 -17.13
C PHE A 602 24.81 26.44 -16.66
N ARG A 603 25.59 27.26 -17.35
CA ARG A 603 25.77 28.67 -16.99
C ARG A 603 24.44 29.42 -16.97
N GLU A 604 23.65 29.28 -18.03
CA GLU A 604 22.35 29.95 -18.14
C GLU A 604 21.33 29.41 -17.13
N TRP A 605 21.26 28.07 -16.97
CA TRP A 605 20.25 27.45 -16.13
C TRP A 605 20.52 27.63 -14.63
N SER A 606 21.79 27.50 -14.21
CA SER A 606 22.16 27.70 -12.80
C SER A 606 21.94 29.15 -12.34
N ALA A 607 21.95 30.12 -13.26
CA ALA A 607 21.72 31.52 -12.98
C ALA A 607 20.23 31.85 -12.76
N ARG A 608 19.30 30.98 -13.18
CA ARG A 608 17.87 31.16 -12.93
C ARG A 608 17.53 30.88 -11.46
N PRO A 609 16.68 31.67 -10.79
CA PRO A 609 16.24 31.39 -9.43
C PRO A 609 15.57 30.02 -9.28
N ALA A 610 15.71 29.39 -8.11
CA ALA A 610 15.11 28.08 -7.82
C ALA A 610 13.59 28.04 -8.08
N ALA A 611 12.88 29.11 -7.72
CA ALA A 611 11.43 29.23 -7.96
C ALA A 611 11.05 29.19 -9.46
N GLU A 612 11.87 29.78 -10.34
CA GLU A 612 11.62 29.73 -11.79
C GLU A 612 11.86 28.32 -12.34
N ARG A 613 12.90 27.63 -11.85
CA ARG A 613 13.18 26.24 -12.19
C ARG A 613 12.05 25.31 -11.71
N ALA A 614 11.60 25.49 -10.47
CA ALA A 614 10.47 24.77 -9.87
C ALA A 614 9.16 24.99 -10.64
N ALA A 615 8.91 26.21 -11.13
CA ALA A 615 7.73 26.50 -11.95
C ALA A 615 7.73 25.73 -13.29
N VAL A 616 8.89 25.50 -13.92
CA VAL A 616 9.01 24.65 -15.12
C VAL A 616 8.62 23.20 -14.81
N LEU A 617 9.11 22.65 -13.69
CA LEU A 617 8.75 21.30 -13.26
C LEU A 617 7.25 21.15 -13.01
N ARG A 618 6.62 22.11 -12.32
CA ARG A 618 5.17 22.09 -12.07
C ARG A 618 4.36 22.14 -13.37
N ARG A 619 4.74 22.98 -14.34
CA ARG A 619 4.10 23.01 -15.68
C ARG A 619 4.29 21.70 -16.43
N THR A 620 5.47 21.08 -16.33
CA THR A 620 5.72 19.75 -16.92
C THR A 620 4.77 18.71 -16.31
N ALA A 621 4.55 18.77 -14.99
CA ALA A 621 3.65 17.85 -14.30
C ALA A 621 2.21 18.00 -14.79
N ASP A 622 1.76 19.23 -15.04
CA ASP A 622 0.43 19.48 -15.59
C ASP A 622 0.32 18.99 -17.04
N LEU A 623 1.34 19.20 -17.88
CA LEU A 623 1.39 18.64 -19.24
C LEU A 623 1.36 17.10 -19.27
N TYR A 624 2.00 16.44 -18.31
CA TYR A 624 1.96 14.97 -18.22
C TYR A 624 0.55 14.47 -17.88
N GLU A 625 -0.16 15.16 -16.98
CA GLU A 625 -1.57 14.84 -16.70
C GLU A 625 -2.48 15.12 -17.91
N GLU A 626 -2.21 16.20 -18.68
CA GLU A 626 -2.95 16.52 -19.91
C GLU A 626 -2.73 15.48 -21.02
N HIS A 627 -1.52 14.92 -21.11
CA HIS A 627 -1.14 13.91 -22.10
C HIS A 627 -1.19 12.47 -21.59
N ILE A 628 -1.86 12.19 -20.47
CA ILE A 628 -1.87 10.86 -19.82
C ILE A 628 -2.30 9.73 -20.77
N ALA A 629 -3.26 9.97 -21.67
CA ALA A 629 -3.69 8.97 -22.65
C ALA A 629 -2.56 8.58 -23.60
N GLU A 630 -1.84 9.56 -24.14
CA GLU A 630 -0.70 9.34 -25.03
C GLU A 630 0.44 8.63 -24.30
N LEU A 631 0.85 9.16 -23.15
CA LEU A 631 1.96 8.61 -22.35
C LEU A 631 1.70 7.17 -21.90
N THR A 632 0.45 6.86 -21.54
CA THR A 632 0.06 5.50 -21.17
C THR A 632 0.09 4.56 -22.38
N VAL A 633 -0.28 5.04 -23.57
CA VAL A 633 -0.18 4.22 -24.80
C VAL A 633 1.28 3.94 -25.16
N ILE A 634 2.16 4.94 -25.09
CA ILE A 634 3.58 4.72 -25.37
C ILE A 634 4.17 3.73 -24.37
N THR A 635 3.96 3.91 -23.06
CA THR A 635 4.47 2.96 -22.05
C THR A 635 3.89 1.55 -22.21
N THR A 636 2.62 1.43 -22.62
CA THR A 636 2.00 0.14 -22.93
C THR A 636 2.67 -0.53 -24.14
N ARG A 637 2.83 0.22 -25.24
CA ARG A 637 3.29 -0.32 -26.52
C ARG A 637 4.80 -0.51 -26.59
N GLU A 638 5.57 0.40 -26.02
CA GLU A 638 7.03 0.39 -26.01
C GLU A 638 7.62 -0.45 -24.88
N ALA A 639 7.14 -0.27 -23.65
CA ALA A 639 7.68 -0.95 -22.47
C ALA A 639 6.89 -2.20 -22.07
N GLY A 640 5.81 -2.52 -22.80
CA GLY A 640 4.95 -3.67 -22.50
C GLY A 640 4.15 -3.51 -21.20
N LYS A 641 3.91 -2.30 -20.70
CA LYS A 641 3.21 -2.12 -19.42
C LYS A 641 1.71 -2.32 -19.52
N MET A 642 1.11 -2.95 -18.52
CA MET A 642 -0.35 -2.97 -18.37
C MET A 642 -0.88 -1.56 -18.19
N MET A 643 -2.15 -1.34 -18.55
CA MET A 643 -2.83 -0.04 -18.41
C MET A 643 -2.68 0.55 -17.00
N PHE A 644 -2.89 -0.26 -15.96
CA PHE A 644 -2.72 0.18 -14.57
C PHE A 644 -1.27 0.59 -14.26
N ASP A 645 -0.28 -0.15 -14.76
CA ASP A 645 1.14 0.15 -14.57
C ASP A 645 1.55 1.44 -15.29
N GLY A 646 1.04 1.69 -16.50
CA GLY A 646 1.28 2.92 -17.25
C GLY A 646 0.67 4.15 -16.56
N ILE A 647 -0.57 4.04 -16.05
CA ILE A 647 -1.20 5.10 -15.25
C ILE A 647 -0.38 5.40 -13.98
N ALA A 648 0.00 4.35 -13.25
CA ALA A 648 0.81 4.49 -12.04
C ALA A 648 2.17 5.16 -12.32
N GLU A 649 2.78 4.86 -13.47
CA GLU A 649 4.04 5.46 -13.85
C GLU A 649 3.92 6.95 -14.23
N VAL A 650 2.88 7.34 -14.97
CA VAL A 650 2.62 8.76 -15.24
C VAL A 650 2.42 9.52 -13.93
N ARG A 651 1.68 8.93 -12.99
CA ARG A 651 1.48 9.50 -11.65
C ARG A 651 2.78 9.69 -10.89
N GLU A 652 3.62 8.67 -10.85
CA GLU A 652 4.92 8.73 -10.19
C GLU A 652 5.82 9.82 -10.79
N ALA A 653 5.83 9.97 -12.13
CA ALA A 653 6.56 11.04 -12.82
C ALA A 653 6.05 12.45 -12.42
N VAL A 654 4.72 12.63 -12.37
CA VAL A 654 4.06 13.87 -11.92
C VAL A 654 4.41 14.17 -10.46
N ASP A 655 4.40 13.15 -9.60
CA ASP A 655 4.72 13.32 -8.19
C ASP A 655 6.19 13.69 -7.98
N PHE A 656 7.14 13.10 -8.73
CA PHE A 656 8.55 13.53 -8.71
C PHE A 656 8.71 15.01 -9.09
N LEU A 657 8.08 15.45 -10.18
CA LEU A 657 8.15 16.83 -10.64
C LEU A 657 7.64 17.80 -9.56
N ARG A 658 6.47 17.53 -8.98
CA ARG A 658 5.87 18.39 -7.95
C ARG A 658 6.64 18.35 -6.63
N PHE A 659 7.08 17.18 -6.20
CA PHE A 659 7.84 17.01 -4.96
C PHE A 659 9.21 17.72 -5.05
N TYR A 660 9.97 17.50 -6.12
CA TYR A 660 11.29 18.13 -6.26
C TYR A 660 11.22 19.63 -6.53
N ALA A 661 10.16 20.13 -7.17
CA ALA A 661 9.92 21.57 -7.27
C ALA A 661 9.90 22.24 -5.88
N ASN A 662 9.21 21.63 -4.92
CA ASN A 662 9.16 22.12 -3.54
C ASN A 662 10.50 21.95 -2.82
N GLU A 663 11.16 20.80 -2.97
CA GLU A 663 12.45 20.57 -2.33
C GLU A 663 13.52 21.53 -2.83
N GLY A 664 13.50 21.89 -4.12
CA GLY A 664 14.39 22.90 -4.68
C GLY A 664 14.20 24.29 -4.06
N GLU A 665 12.95 24.71 -3.85
CA GLU A 665 12.63 25.99 -3.18
C GLU A 665 12.96 25.95 -1.68
N ARG A 666 12.63 24.85 -0.99
CA ARG A 666 12.94 24.64 0.43
C ARG A 666 14.44 24.73 0.68
N LEU A 667 15.24 23.99 -0.10
CA LEU A 667 16.69 23.97 0.04
C LEU A 667 17.35 25.31 -0.31
N GLU A 668 16.77 26.09 -1.23
CA GLU A 668 17.26 27.45 -1.51
C GLU A 668 17.03 28.39 -0.32
N ALA A 669 15.92 28.22 0.40
CA ALA A 669 15.59 29.03 1.58
C ALA A 669 16.35 28.61 2.84
N GLU A 670 16.49 27.30 3.09
CA GLU A 670 17.03 26.75 4.34
C GLU A 670 18.54 26.52 4.29
N GLU A 671 19.07 26.06 3.16
CA GLU A 671 20.49 25.72 3.00
C GLU A 671 21.01 26.19 1.63
N PRO A 672 21.22 27.51 1.44
CA PRO A 672 21.67 28.05 0.16
C PRO A 672 22.97 27.39 -0.30
N GLY A 673 23.01 27.02 -1.58
CA GLY A 673 24.09 26.25 -2.17
C GLY A 673 24.07 26.38 -3.69
N ASN A 674 25.15 25.95 -4.33
CA ASN A 674 25.30 26.05 -5.78
C ASN A 674 25.04 24.71 -6.46
N ALA A 675 24.56 24.76 -7.69
CA ALA A 675 24.57 23.60 -8.57
C ALA A 675 25.99 23.03 -8.74
N ARG A 676 26.10 21.74 -9.04
CA ARG A 676 27.39 21.05 -9.21
C ARG A 676 27.98 21.26 -10.61
N GLY A 677 27.16 21.25 -11.65
CA GLY A 677 27.63 21.36 -13.04
C GLY A 677 26.72 20.61 -14.03
N ILE A 678 27.35 19.86 -14.92
CA ILE A 678 26.68 18.98 -15.89
C ILE A 678 26.46 17.61 -15.25
N PHE A 679 25.22 17.12 -15.27
CA PHE A 679 24.87 15.77 -14.84
C PHE A 679 24.49 14.89 -16.04
N VAL A 680 24.93 13.63 -16.01
CA VAL A 680 24.43 12.60 -16.92
C VAL A 680 23.39 11.77 -16.19
N CYS A 681 22.16 11.74 -16.70
CA CYS A 681 21.06 10.94 -16.17
C CYS A 681 20.86 9.70 -17.05
N ILE A 682 21.15 8.52 -16.50
CA ILE A 682 21.04 7.23 -17.19
C ILE A 682 19.90 6.45 -16.54
N SER A 683 18.85 6.20 -17.31
CA SER A 683 17.58 5.64 -16.82
C SER A 683 17.26 4.27 -17.41
N PRO A 684 16.53 3.41 -16.67
CA PRO A 684 16.25 2.03 -17.07
C PRO A 684 15.00 1.95 -17.93
N TRP A 685 14.81 0.81 -18.60
CA TRP A 685 13.66 0.54 -19.46
C TRP A 685 12.38 0.19 -18.69
N ASN A 686 12.49 -0.20 -17.42
CA ASN A 686 11.36 -0.73 -16.66
C ASN A 686 10.50 0.34 -15.98
N PHE A 687 11.03 1.55 -15.82
CA PHE A 687 10.28 2.78 -15.48
C PHE A 687 10.78 3.91 -16.39
N PRO A 688 10.48 3.80 -17.69
CA PRO A 688 11.09 4.64 -18.72
C PRO A 688 10.56 6.07 -18.76
N LEU A 689 9.49 6.37 -18.02
CA LEU A 689 8.99 7.72 -17.78
C LEU A 689 9.30 8.19 -16.36
N ALA A 690 8.90 7.43 -15.33
CA ALA A 690 8.95 7.92 -13.94
C ALA A 690 10.38 8.13 -13.44
N ILE A 691 11.24 7.11 -13.57
CA ILE A 691 12.63 7.21 -13.10
C ILE A 691 13.42 8.19 -13.98
N THR A 692 13.22 8.15 -15.29
CA THR A 692 13.81 9.12 -16.23
C THR A 692 13.49 10.55 -15.82
N THR A 693 12.21 10.86 -15.60
CA THR A 693 11.76 12.18 -15.17
C THR A 693 12.25 12.52 -13.76
N GLY A 694 12.23 11.59 -12.82
CA GLY A 694 12.68 11.81 -11.44
C GLY A 694 14.17 12.20 -11.36
N GLN A 695 15.04 11.49 -12.08
CA GLN A 695 16.47 11.80 -12.14
C GLN A 695 16.70 13.19 -12.76
N ILE A 696 16.07 13.46 -13.91
CA ILE A 696 16.20 14.72 -14.65
C ILE A 696 15.69 15.89 -13.79
N ALA A 697 14.51 15.77 -13.20
CA ALA A 697 13.86 16.81 -12.41
C ALA A 697 14.70 17.21 -11.19
N ALA A 698 15.24 16.24 -10.45
CA ALA A 698 16.07 16.51 -9.28
C ALA A 698 17.37 17.26 -9.65
N ALA A 699 18.03 16.86 -10.73
CA ALA A 699 19.24 17.52 -11.21
C ALA A 699 18.94 18.95 -11.71
N LEU A 700 17.88 19.13 -12.50
CA LEU A 700 17.46 20.42 -13.04
C LEU A 700 17.04 21.40 -11.95
N VAL A 701 16.22 20.97 -10.98
CA VAL A 701 15.75 21.89 -9.93
C VAL A 701 16.89 22.36 -9.02
N ALA A 702 17.91 21.52 -8.83
CA ALA A 702 19.16 21.89 -8.16
C ALA A 702 20.03 22.88 -8.97
N GLY A 703 19.68 23.16 -10.23
CA GLY A 703 20.34 24.12 -11.12
C GLY A 703 21.40 23.52 -12.05
N ASN A 704 21.46 22.21 -12.18
CA ASN A 704 22.42 21.53 -13.08
C ASN A 704 21.89 21.48 -14.51
N ALA A 705 22.79 21.49 -15.50
CA ALA A 705 22.42 21.05 -16.86
C ALA A 705 22.43 19.52 -16.93
N VAL A 706 21.57 18.95 -17.76
CA VAL A 706 21.37 17.51 -17.84
C VAL A 706 21.56 17.00 -19.27
N ILE A 707 22.32 15.91 -19.37
CA ILE A 707 22.35 15.06 -20.55
C ILE A 707 21.66 13.74 -20.17
N ALA A 708 20.48 13.52 -20.75
CA ALA A 708 19.68 12.33 -20.48
C ALA A 708 20.00 11.22 -21.51
N LYS A 709 20.32 10.03 -21.01
CA LYS A 709 20.51 8.81 -21.79
C LYS A 709 19.46 7.78 -21.34
N PRO A 710 18.37 7.57 -22.09
CA PRO A 710 17.39 6.55 -21.75
C PRO A 710 17.91 5.14 -22.10
N ALA A 711 17.26 4.11 -21.57
CA ALA A 711 17.50 2.74 -22.02
C ALA A 711 17.21 2.58 -23.52
N GLU A 712 17.95 1.70 -24.19
CA GLU A 712 17.82 1.48 -25.64
C GLU A 712 16.49 0.84 -26.04
N GLN A 713 15.83 0.15 -25.10
CA GLN A 713 14.52 -0.45 -25.30
C GLN A 713 13.38 0.59 -25.31
N THR A 714 13.53 1.72 -24.60
CA THR A 714 12.43 2.67 -24.35
C THR A 714 12.76 4.15 -24.65
N PRO A 715 13.29 4.49 -25.84
CA PRO A 715 13.67 5.87 -26.17
C PRO A 715 12.49 6.76 -26.61
N LEU A 716 11.35 6.22 -27.09
CA LEU A 716 10.20 6.99 -27.57
C LEU A 716 9.51 7.74 -26.44
N ILE A 717 9.23 7.07 -25.33
CA ILE A 717 8.63 7.72 -24.15
C ILE A 717 9.56 8.79 -23.56
N ALA A 718 10.87 8.53 -23.55
CA ALA A 718 11.86 9.50 -23.09
C ALA A 718 11.93 10.73 -24.01
N ALA A 719 11.86 10.54 -25.33
CA ALA A 719 11.77 11.65 -26.29
C ALA A 719 10.51 12.48 -26.05
N ARG A 720 9.34 11.82 -25.93
CA ARG A 720 8.06 12.51 -25.66
C ARG A 720 8.09 13.26 -24.33
N ALA A 721 8.69 12.68 -23.30
CA ALA A 721 8.90 13.32 -22.01
C ALA A 721 9.73 14.62 -22.12
N VAL A 722 10.82 14.60 -22.88
CA VAL A 722 11.69 15.77 -23.09
C VAL A 722 11.02 16.84 -23.96
N GLU A 723 10.23 16.44 -24.97
CA GLU A 723 9.40 17.37 -25.74
C GLU A 723 8.45 18.17 -24.85
N LEU A 724 7.73 17.48 -23.96
CA LEU A 724 6.81 18.12 -23.00
C LEU A 724 7.57 19.00 -21.98
N MET A 725 8.78 18.61 -21.56
CA MET A 725 9.62 19.46 -20.71
C MET A 725 10.05 20.75 -21.44
N ARG A 726 10.39 20.67 -22.73
CA ARG A 726 10.70 21.85 -23.56
C ARG A 726 9.48 22.74 -23.75
N GLU A 727 8.30 22.15 -23.98
CA GLU A 727 7.03 22.86 -24.05
C GLU A 727 6.70 23.59 -22.74
N ALA A 728 7.04 23.00 -21.58
CA ALA A 728 6.93 23.67 -20.27
C ALA A 728 7.89 24.85 -20.08
N GLY A 729 8.80 25.11 -21.03
CA GLY A 729 9.74 26.22 -21.02
C GLY A 729 11.16 25.86 -20.57
N LEU A 730 11.52 24.58 -20.57
CA LEU A 730 12.88 24.14 -20.29
C LEU A 730 13.81 24.46 -21.48
N PRO A 731 14.93 25.18 -21.27
CA PRO A 731 15.87 25.50 -22.35
C PRO A 731 16.52 24.24 -22.93
N GLU A 732 16.70 24.20 -24.26
CA GLU A 732 17.33 23.06 -24.94
C GLU A 732 18.74 22.75 -24.43
N ALA A 733 19.53 23.78 -24.11
CA ALA A 733 20.89 23.61 -23.59
C ALA A 733 20.90 23.07 -22.15
N ALA A 734 19.84 23.30 -21.37
CA ALA A 734 19.71 22.80 -20.01
C ALA A 734 19.33 21.31 -19.96
N LEU A 735 18.63 20.80 -20.99
CA LEU A 735 18.31 19.38 -21.13
C LEU A 735 18.43 18.90 -22.58
N GLN A 736 19.39 18.00 -22.79
CA GLN A 736 19.60 17.31 -24.05
C GLN A 736 19.35 15.81 -23.88
N LEU A 737 18.76 15.17 -24.89
CA LEU A 737 18.49 13.74 -24.92
C LEU A 737 19.42 13.06 -25.91
N LEU A 738 20.06 11.96 -25.49
CA LEU A 738 20.93 11.15 -26.32
C LEU A 738 20.51 9.66 -26.25
N PRO A 739 19.59 9.21 -27.12
CA PRO A 739 19.28 7.78 -27.26
C PRO A 739 20.49 7.01 -27.78
N GLY A 740 20.63 5.75 -27.39
CA GLY A 740 21.70 4.85 -27.88
C GLY A 740 22.07 3.79 -26.86
N ASP A 741 23.10 3.00 -27.16
CA ASP A 741 23.54 1.90 -26.30
C ASP A 741 24.45 2.36 -25.14
N GLY A 742 24.80 1.42 -24.26
CA GLY A 742 25.76 1.65 -23.18
C GLY A 742 27.16 2.01 -23.70
N PRO A 743 27.80 1.18 -24.55
CA PRO A 743 29.20 1.39 -24.95
C PRO A 743 29.46 2.62 -25.83
N THR A 744 28.58 2.93 -26.79
CA THR A 744 28.78 3.97 -27.81
C THR A 744 28.32 5.34 -27.32
N VAL A 745 27.30 5.40 -26.46
CA VAL A 745 26.76 6.67 -25.91
C VAL A 745 27.05 6.79 -24.42
N GLY A 746 26.67 5.82 -23.60
CA GLY A 746 26.84 5.88 -22.14
C GLY A 746 28.29 5.93 -21.68
N GLY A 747 29.18 5.14 -22.30
CA GLY A 747 30.61 5.08 -21.98
C GLY A 747 31.31 6.43 -22.17
N PRO A 748 31.23 7.05 -23.36
CA PRO A 748 31.78 8.38 -23.61
C PRO A 748 31.22 9.45 -22.68
N LEU A 749 29.91 9.44 -22.39
CA LEU A 749 29.29 10.39 -21.46
C LEU A 749 29.87 10.27 -20.05
N THR A 750 29.93 9.05 -19.51
CA THR A 750 30.40 8.79 -18.14
C THR A 750 31.91 8.94 -17.96
N SER A 751 32.65 9.01 -19.08
CA SER A 751 34.11 9.19 -19.11
C SER A 751 34.53 10.62 -19.46
N ASP A 752 33.61 11.56 -19.68
CA ASP A 752 33.97 12.94 -20.00
C ASP A 752 34.43 13.69 -18.74
N PRO A 753 35.57 14.39 -18.74
CA PRO A 753 36.11 15.06 -17.55
C PRO A 753 35.29 16.29 -17.09
N ARG A 754 34.38 16.81 -17.92
CA ARG A 754 33.59 18.02 -17.62
C ARG A 754 32.36 17.74 -16.76
N ILE A 755 31.91 16.49 -16.67
CA ILE A 755 30.70 16.17 -15.90
C ILE A 755 30.97 16.27 -14.40
N ALA A 756 29.97 16.78 -13.68
CA ALA A 756 30.01 16.90 -12.22
C ALA A 756 29.38 15.70 -11.52
N GLY A 757 28.71 14.80 -12.27
CA GLY A 757 28.22 13.55 -11.75
C GLY A 757 27.34 12.76 -12.70
N VAL A 758 27.00 11.55 -12.27
CA VAL A 758 26.06 10.64 -12.93
C VAL A 758 24.97 10.28 -11.93
N CYS A 759 23.72 10.35 -12.39
CA CYS A 759 22.59 9.72 -11.73
C CYS A 759 22.20 8.51 -12.58
N PHE A 760 22.34 7.32 -12.02
CA PHE A 760 22.17 6.05 -12.71
C PHE A 760 21.13 5.21 -11.98
N THR A 761 20.24 4.59 -12.76
CA THR A 761 19.42 3.49 -12.27
C THR A 761 19.50 2.32 -13.24
N GLY A 762 19.87 1.14 -12.74
CA GLY A 762 20.06 -0.06 -13.56
C GLY A 762 20.80 -1.17 -12.82
N SER A 763 21.54 -2.02 -13.52
CA SER A 763 22.17 -3.19 -12.88
C SER A 763 23.42 -2.82 -12.07
N THR A 764 23.69 -3.55 -10.98
CA THR A 764 24.89 -3.38 -10.15
C THR A 764 26.20 -3.51 -10.94
N PRO A 765 26.36 -4.45 -11.90
CA PRO A 765 27.56 -4.50 -12.74
C PRO A 765 27.79 -3.22 -13.57
N VAL A 766 26.73 -2.63 -14.13
CA VAL A 766 26.85 -1.39 -14.91
C VAL A 766 27.16 -0.19 -13.99
N ALA A 767 26.55 -0.12 -12.81
CA ALA A 767 26.91 0.90 -11.82
C ALA A 767 28.40 0.86 -11.45
N GLN A 768 28.99 -0.33 -11.33
CA GLN A 768 30.43 -0.50 -11.08
C GLN A 768 31.30 -0.05 -12.27
N ILE A 769 30.86 -0.29 -13.51
CA ILE A 769 31.54 0.21 -14.71
C ILE A 769 31.53 1.75 -14.72
N ILE A 770 30.38 2.36 -14.45
CA ILE A 770 30.23 3.82 -14.37
C ILE A 770 31.09 4.39 -13.24
N HIS A 771 31.11 3.73 -12.08
CA HIS A 771 31.93 4.16 -10.95
C HIS A 771 33.42 4.20 -11.30
N LYS A 772 33.93 3.19 -11.99
CA LYS A 772 35.31 3.13 -12.49
C LYS A 772 35.59 4.22 -13.52
N ALA A 773 34.71 4.37 -14.52
CA ALA A 773 34.85 5.41 -15.54
C ALA A 773 34.90 6.83 -14.93
N LEU A 774 34.01 7.10 -13.97
CA LEU A 774 34.01 8.38 -13.25
C LEU A 774 35.27 8.58 -12.42
N ALA A 775 35.76 7.54 -11.73
CA ALA A 775 36.97 7.62 -10.93
C ALA A 775 38.21 7.91 -11.78
N ASP A 776 38.30 7.30 -12.95
CA ASP A 776 39.45 7.43 -13.86
C ASP A 776 39.48 8.77 -14.59
N ASN A 777 38.30 9.35 -14.88
CA ASN A 777 38.20 10.51 -15.80
C ASN A 777 37.72 11.80 -15.12
N ALA A 778 36.66 11.76 -14.31
CA ALA A 778 36.02 12.96 -13.77
C ALA A 778 36.81 13.58 -12.60
N GLY A 779 36.38 14.76 -12.13
CA GLY A 779 36.94 15.41 -10.93
C GLY A 779 36.75 14.55 -9.67
N PRO A 780 37.63 14.66 -8.65
CA PRO A 780 37.53 13.82 -7.45
C PRO A 780 36.26 14.09 -6.61
N ASP A 781 35.56 15.21 -6.83
CA ASP A 781 34.28 15.55 -6.22
C ASP A 781 33.06 15.20 -7.09
N ALA A 782 33.25 14.58 -8.26
CA ALA A 782 32.14 14.19 -9.13
C ALA A 782 31.29 13.11 -8.46
N VAL A 783 29.97 13.26 -8.49
CA VAL A 783 29.05 12.42 -7.73
C VAL A 783 28.56 11.23 -8.56
N LEU A 784 28.42 10.08 -7.93
CA LEU A 784 27.59 8.99 -8.44
C LEU A 784 26.40 8.80 -7.49
N ILE A 785 25.20 8.85 -8.04
CA ILE A 785 23.99 8.31 -7.43
C ILE A 785 23.66 7.06 -8.26
N ALA A 786 23.75 5.88 -7.66
CA ALA A 786 23.47 4.63 -8.33
C ALA A 786 22.42 3.85 -7.55
N GLU A 787 21.21 3.76 -8.11
CA GLU A 787 20.14 2.89 -7.61
C GLU A 787 20.13 1.61 -8.46
N THR A 788 20.13 0.45 -7.82
CA THR A 788 20.30 -0.84 -8.52
C THR A 788 19.32 -1.90 -8.05
N GLY A 789 19.57 -3.17 -8.38
CA GLY A 789 18.64 -4.28 -8.15
C GLY A 789 18.58 -4.77 -6.68
N GLY A 790 17.79 -5.82 -6.46
CA GLY A 790 17.60 -6.41 -5.14
C GLY A 790 17.20 -7.89 -5.19
N LEU A 791 17.67 -8.66 -4.20
CA LEU A 791 17.11 -9.97 -3.88
C LEU A 791 15.99 -9.82 -2.85
N ASN A 792 14.93 -9.12 -3.24
CA ASN A 792 13.87 -8.70 -2.31
C ASN A 792 13.14 -9.91 -1.75
N SER A 793 12.95 -9.89 -0.43
CA SER A 793 12.40 -11.01 0.31
C SER A 793 11.11 -10.66 1.01
N MET A 794 10.22 -11.63 1.16
CA MET A 794 9.01 -11.50 2.00
C MET A 794 8.97 -12.64 3.00
N ILE A 795 8.70 -12.33 4.27
CA ILE A 795 8.44 -13.33 5.32
C ILE A 795 6.93 -13.38 5.60
N VAL A 796 6.36 -14.58 5.56
CA VAL A 796 4.97 -14.85 5.94
C VAL A 796 4.95 -15.85 7.08
N ASP A 797 4.47 -15.43 8.24
CA ASP A 797 4.31 -16.29 9.41
C ASP A 797 2.91 -16.93 9.50
N SER A 798 2.71 -17.79 10.49
CA SER A 798 1.45 -18.53 10.66
C SER A 798 0.25 -17.69 11.11
N THR A 799 0.46 -16.44 11.54
CA THR A 799 -0.59 -15.50 11.94
C THR A 799 -1.18 -14.73 10.77
N ALA A 800 -0.47 -14.65 9.65
CA ALA A 800 -0.89 -13.93 8.46
C ALA A 800 -2.23 -14.45 7.90
N LEU A 801 -3.09 -13.52 7.47
CA LEU A 801 -4.28 -13.87 6.69
C LEU A 801 -3.85 -14.32 5.29
N THR A 802 -4.10 -15.58 4.96
CA THR A 802 -3.57 -16.22 3.74
C THR A 802 -4.06 -15.55 2.47
N GLU A 803 -5.32 -15.10 2.46
CA GLU A 803 -5.96 -14.42 1.32
C GLU A 803 -5.31 -13.07 1.02
N GLN A 804 -4.87 -12.33 2.06
CA GLN A 804 -4.12 -11.07 1.92
C GLN A 804 -2.70 -11.35 1.45
N ALA A 805 -2.00 -12.30 2.10
CA ALA A 805 -0.63 -12.66 1.73
C ALA A 805 -0.56 -13.15 0.27
N VAL A 806 -1.47 -14.01 -0.18
CA VAL A 806 -1.49 -14.51 -1.57
C VAL A 806 -1.72 -13.37 -2.57
N ARG A 807 -2.69 -12.48 -2.32
CA ARG A 807 -2.90 -11.28 -3.15
C ARG A 807 -1.60 -10.47 -3.27
N ASP A 808 -0.95 -10.21 -2.15
CA ASP A 808 0.21 -9.34 -2.09
C ASP A 808 1.48 -10.01 -2.67
N ILE A 809 1.59 -11.34 -2.58
CA ILE A 809 2.62 -12.15 -3.25
C ILE A 809 2.45 -12.10 -4.76
N LEU A 810 1.22 -12.30 -5.28
CA LEU A 810 0.95 -12.25 -6.73
C LEU A 810 1.31 -10.89 -7.31
N ILE A 811 0.79 -9.82 -6.68
CA ILE A 811 1.09 -8.43 -7.05
C ILE A 811 2.60 -8.20 -7.03
N SER A 812 3.28 -8.55 -5.94
CA SER A 812 4.71 -8.26 -5.78
C SER A 812 5.61 -9.07 -6.73
N SER A 813 5.18 -10.26 -7.17
CA SER A 813 6.03 -11.17 -7.95
C SER A 813 5.78 -11.10 -9.45
N PHE A 814 4.52 -10.91 -9.87
CA PHE A 814 4.10 -11.12 -11.26
C PHE A 814 3.58 -9.86 -11.96
N GLN A 815 3.14 -8.83 -11.21
CA GLN A 815 2.76 -7.55 -11.82
C GLN A 815 3.95 -6.97 -12.59
N SER A 816 3.68 -6.39 -13.78
CA SER A 816 4.70 -5.92 -14.73
C SER A 816 5.67 -7.02 -15.18
N ALA A 817 5.21 -8.29 -15.21
CA ALA A 817 6.04 -9.48 -15.45
C ALA A 817 7.22 -9.61 -14.46
N GLY A 818 7.07 -9.12 -13.23
CA GLY A 818 8.16 -9.11 -12.24
C GLY A 818 9.32 -8.18 -12.60
N GLN A 819 9.17 -7.28 -13.57
CA GLN A 819 10.22 -6.37 -14.03
C GLN A 819 10.31 -5.07 -13.19
N ARG A 820 10.08 -5.18 -11.88
CA ARG A 820 10.28 -4.08 -10.93
C ARG A 820 11.51 -4.39 -10.09
N CYS A 821 12.35 -3.38 -9.83
CA CYS A 821 13.47 -3.54 -8.90
C CYS A 821 12.98 -3.92 -7.49
N SER A 822 11.75 -3.57 -7.12
CA SER A 822 11.09 -3.91 -5.86
C SER A 822 10.32 -5.25 -5.86
N ALA A 823 10.28 -5.97 -6.99
CA ALA A 823 9.50 -7.20 -7.10
C ALA A 823 10.00 -8.28 -6.12
N LEU A 824 9.07 -9.06 -5.58
CA LEU A 824 9.36 -10.17 -4.68
C LEU A 824 10.11 -11.28 -5.42
N ARG A 825 11.31 -11.60 -4.95
CA ARG A 825 12.17 -12.66 -5.50
C ARG A 825 12.18 -13.90 -4.63
N MET A 826 12.16 -13.71 -3.32
CA MET A 826 12.36 -14.76 -2.32
C MET A 826 11.26 -14.73 -1.24
N LEU A 827 10.35 -15.69 -1.26
CA LEU A 827 9.32 -15.87 -0.26
C LEU A 827 9.77 -16.89 0.79
N TYR A 828 9.83 -16.47 2.04
CA TYR A 828 9.98 -17.34 3.20
C TYR A 828 8.62 -17.56 3.85
N VAL A 829 8.20 -18.82 3.94
CA VAL A 829 6.93 -19.19 4.57
C VAL A 829 7.20 -20.05 5.80
N GLN A 830 6.57 -19.73 6.92
CA GLN A 830 6.67 -20.56 8.11
C GLN A 830 6.12 -21.97 7.81
N GLU A 831 6.79 -23.03 8.28
CA GLU A 831 6.46 -24.44 7.97
C GLU A 831 4.96 -24.75 8.11
N GLU A 832 4.31 -24.27 9.16
CA GLU A 832 2.89 -24.55 9.43
C GLU A 832 1.90 -23.79 8.53
N ALA A 833 2.34 -22.72 7.86
CA ALA A 833 1.52 -21.95 6.92
C ALA A 833 1.71 -22.39 5.47
N ARG A 834 2.81 -23.09 5.17
CA ARG A 834 3.29 -23.42 3.81
C ARG A 834 2.20 -24.00 2.92
N ASP A 835 1.63 -25.14 3.30
CA ASP A 835 0.75 -25.89 2.39
C ASP A 835 -0.55 -25.13 2.12
N ARG A 836 -1.13 -24.48 3.14
CA ARG A 836 -2.33 -23.65 2.97
C ARG A 836 -2.06 -22.47 2.04
N LEU A 837 -0.92 -21.81 2.22
CA LEU A 837 -0.53 -20.66 1.42
C LEU A 837 -0.22 -21.04 -0.02
N LEU A 838 0.59 -22.08 -0.24
CA LEU A 838 0.98 -22.51 -1.58
C LEU A 838 -0.20 -23.05 -2.39
N ASN A 839 -1.12 -23.81 -1.77
CA ASN A 839 -2.31 -24.28 -2.46
C ASN A 839 -3.17 -23.11 -2.98
N MET A 840 -3.42 -22.11 -2.13
CA MET A 840 -4.18 -20.91 -2.53
C MET A 840 -3.40 -20.08 -3.56
N LEU A 841 -2.08 -19.94 -3.41
CA LEU A 841 -1.23 -19.25 -4.38
C LEU A 841 -1.31 -19.90 -5.76
N TYR A 842 -1.24 -21.23 -5.86
CA TYR A 842 -1.31 -21.93 -7.14
C TYR A 842 -2.65 -21.78 -7.83
N GLY A 843 -3.76 -21.91 -7.08
CA GLY A 843 -5.08 -21.70 -7.65
C GLY A 843 -5.34 -20.23 -8.05
N ALA A 844 -4.73 -19.28 -7.34
CA ALA A 844 -4.83 -17.87 -7.69
C ALA A 844 -3.93 -17.51 -8.90
N MET A 845 -2.79 -18.19 -9.06
CA MET A 845 -1.99 -18.12 -10.29
C MET A 845 -2.78 -18.64 -11.50
N ASP A 846 -3.56 -19.71 -11.35
CA ASP A 846 -4.39 -20.25 -12.44
C ASP A 846 -5.48 -19.27 -12.92
N ALA A 847 -5.79 -18.26 -12.11
CA ALA A 847 -6.75 -17.20 -12.43
C ALA A 847 -6.11 -15.94 -13.05
N LEU A 848 -4.82 -15.97 -13.38
CA LEU A 848 -4.12 -14.88 -14.06
C LEU A 848 -4.25 -14.98 -15.58
N THR A 849 -4.47 -13.84 -16.23
CA THR A 849 -4.45 -13.70 -17.68
C THR A 849 -3.09 -13.17 -18.14
N ILE A 850 -2.42 -13.93 -19.01
CA ILE A 850 -1.13 -13.54 -19.62
C ILE A 850 -1.40 -13.13 -21.08
N GLY A 851 -1.10 -11.89 -21.48
CA GLY A 851 -1.51 -11.40 -22.80
C GLY A 851 -1.06 -10.00 -23.19
N ASP A 852 -1.63 -9.48 -24.29
CA ASP A 852 -1.35 -8.12 -24.79
C ASP A 852 -1.83 -7.08 -23.75
N PRO A 853 -0.92 -6.25 -23.21
CA PRO A 853 -1.26 -5.25 -22.19
C PRO A 853 -2.22 -4.15 -22.69
N TRP A 854 -2.54 -4.10 -23.98
CA TRP A 854 -3.65 -3.29 -24.50
C TRP A 854 -5.01 -3.71 -23.93
N ASN A 855 -5.19 -4.99 -23.63
CA ASN A 855 -6.43 -5.51 -23.07
C ASN A 855 -6.45 -5.31 -21.55
N THR A 856 -7.59 -4.89 -21.03
CA THR A 856 -7.72 -4.53 -19.60
C THR A 856 -7.78 -5.74 -18.67
N ASP A 857 -8.05 -6.93 -19.20
CA ASP A 857 -8.08 -8.22 -18.49
C ASP A 857 -6.69 -8.84 -18.30
N THR A 858 -5.65 -8.29 -18.91
CA THR A 858 -4.28 -8.83 -18.78
C THR A 858 -3.69 -8.48 -17.41
N ASP A 859 -3.15 -9.49 -16.71
CA ASP A 859 -2.52 -9.39 -15.39
C ASP A 859 -1.00 -9.57 -15.42
N VAL A 860 -0.50 -10.27 -16.44
CA VAL A 860 0.93 -10.49 -16.64
C VAL A 860 1.29 -10.09 -18.07
N SER A 861 2.16 -9.10 -18.17
CA SER A 861 2.59 -8.48 -19.41
C SER A 861 3.80 -9.21 -20.03
N PRO A 862 4.26 -8.87 -21.25
CA PRO A 862 5.50 -9.42 -21.78
C PRO A 862 6.73 -8.89 -21.01
N VAL A 863 7.84 -9.61 -21.11
CA VAL A 863 9.16 -9.07 -20.76
C VAL A 863 9.69 -8.18 -21.89
N ILE A 864 10.63 -7.29 -21.59
CA ILE A 864 10.98 -6.17 -22.46
C ILE A 864 11.52 -6.56 -23.84
N ASP A 865 12.34 -7.62 -23.92
CA ASP A 865 13.00 -8.05 -25.16
C ASP A 865 13.30 -9.56 -25.18
N VAL A 866 13.85 -10.01 -26.30
CA VAL A 866 14.16 -11.43 -26.56
C VAL A 866 15.29 -11.94 -25.65
N ASP A 867 16.25 -11.08 -25.31
CA ASP A 867 17.39 -11.47 -24.46
C ASP A 867 16.89 -11.75 -23.03
N ALA A 868 16.04 -10.86 -22.48
CA ALA A 868 15.36 -11.09 -21.22
C ALA A 868 14.49 -12.36 -21.27
N GLN A 869 13.71 -12.54 -22.35
CA GLN A 869 12.86 -13.73 -22.51
C GLN A 869 13.69 -15.02 -22.46
N GLN A 870 14.79 -15.08 -23.21
CA GLN A 870 15.66 -16.25 -23.29
C GLN A 870 16.32 -16.53 -21.95
N GLU A 871 16.90 -15.51 -21.30
CA GLU A 871 17.60 -15.66 -20.02
C GLU A 871 16.68 -16.23 -18.94
N ILE A 872 15.47 -15.67 -18.80
CA ILE A 872 14.53 -16.10 -17.76
C ILE A 872 13.96 -17.48 -18.10
N SER A 873 13.64 -17.73 -19.37
CA SER A 873 13.11 -19.03 -19.80
C SER A 873 14.12 -20.16 -19.60
N ASP A 874 15.40 -19.93 -19.89
CA ASP A 874 16.48 -20.89 -19.65
C ASP A 874 16.67 -21.16 -18.16
N TYR A 875 16.58 -20.11 -17.33
CA TYR A 875 16.65 -20.25 -15.88
C TYR A 875 15.51 -21.14 -15.35
N VAL A 876 14.26 -20.89 -15.78
CA VAL A 876 13.10 -21.71 -15.40
C VAL A 876 13.26 -23.15 -15.90
N ALA A 877 13.66 -23.34 -17.17
CA ALA A 877 13.85 -24.66 -17.75
C ALA A 877 14.96 -25.47 -17.05
N SER A 878 16.03 -24.81 -16.59
CA SER A 878 17.10 -25.46 -15.82
C SER A 878 16.61 -25.95 -14.46
N ASN A 879 15.81 -25.15 -13.75
CA ASN A 879 15.21 -25.53 -12.48
C ASN A 879 14.12 -26.60 -12.64
N GLU A 880 13.39 -26.60 -13.75
CA GLU A 880 12.45 -27.66 -14.09
C GLU A 880 13.17 -29.00 -14.29
N LYS A 881 14.28 -29.01 -15.05
CA LYS A 881 15.14 -30.19 -15.20
C LYS A 881 15.73 -30.68 -13.87
N ALA A 882 15.96 -29.76 -12.92
CA ALA A 882 16.41 -30.08 -11.57
C ALA A 882 15.28 -30.54 -10.63
N GLY A 883 14.01 -30.56 -11.08
CA GLY A 883 12.86 -30.95 -10.28
C GLY A 883 12.45 -29.93 -9.21
N LYS A 884 12.86 -28.66 -9.35
CA LYS A 884 12.61 -27.59 -8.37
C LYS A 884 11.39 -26.71 -8.68
N VAL A 885 10.84 -26.77 -9.88
CA VAL A 885 9.66 -25.97 -10.25
C VAL A 885 8.41 -26.58 -9.62
N LEU A 886 7.76 -25.82 -8.73
CA LEU A 886 6.54 -26.23 -8.03
C LEU A 886 5.27 -25.92 -8.85
N LYS A 887 5.26 -24.78 -9.55
CA LYS A 887 4.15 -24.33 -10.39
C LYS A 887 4.70 -23.49 -11.54
N LYS A 888 4.11 -23.64 -12.72
CA LYS A 888 4.29 -22.74 -13.86
C LYS A 888 2.99 -22.62 -14.65
N LEU A 889 2.80 -21.50 -15.35
CA LEU A 889 1.66 -21.29 -16.25
C LEU A 889 2.06 -21.48 -17.71
N THR A 890 1.10 -21.30 -18.63
CA THR A 890 1.39 -21.29 -20.07
C THR A 890 1.55 -19.86 -20.53
N ALA A 891 2.68 -19.54 -21.18
CA ALA A 891 2.90 -18.24 -21.80
C ALA A 891 2.48 -18.26 -23.28
N PRO A 892 2.04 -17.14 -23.86
CA PRO A 892 1.80 -17.02 -25.30
C PRO A 892 3.04 -17.33 -26.15
N ASP A 893 2.82 -17.95 -27.33
CA ASP A 893 3.88 -18.29 -28.29
C ASP A 893 4.38 -17.10 -29.13
N THR A 894 3.64 -15.99 -29.13
CA THR A 894 3.95 -14.77 -29.90
C THR A 894 4.20 -13.59 -28.97
N GLY A 895 5.22 -12.78 -29.28
CA GLY A 895 5.72 -11.73 -28.38
C GLY A 895 6.77 -12.26 -27.40
N THR A 896 7.31 -11.38 -26.57
CA THR A 896 8.36 -11.70 -25.60
C THR A 896 7.76 -12.06 -24.24
N PHE A 897 6.93 -13.10 -24.18
CA PHE A 897 6.31 -13.56 -22.93
C PHE A 897 7.15 -14.63 -22.23
N VAL A 898 7.12 -14.64 -20.89
CA VAL A 898 7.73 -15.66 -20.04
C VAL A 898 6.70 -16.22 -19.07
N THR A 899 6.76 -17.52 -18.81
CA THR A 899 5.85 -18.18 -17.87
C THR A 899 6.08 -17.70 -16.43
N PRO A 900 5.03 -17.25 -15.72
CA PRO A 900 5.08 -17.13 -14.27
C PRO A 900 5.42 -18.46 -13.61
N ALA A 901 6.46 -18.49 -12.79
CA ALA A 901 6.98 -19.71 -12.19
C ALA A 901 7.22 -19.58 -10.68
N VAL A 902 6.97 -20.66 -9.94
CA VAL A 902 7.31 -20.82 -8.53
C VAL A 902 8.36 -21.93 -8.38
N ILE A 903 9.48 -21.63 -7.76
CA ILE A 903 10.65 -22.51 -7.63
C ILE A 903 10.98 -22.75 -6.17
N GLU A 904 11.15 -24.01 -5.76
CA GLU A 904 11.60 -24.38 -4.42
C GLU A 904 13.12 -24.23 -4.27
N VAL A 905 13.53 -23.59 -3.18
CA VAL A 905 14.94 -23.39 -2.80
C VAL A 905 15.12 -23.63 -1.30
N GLY A 906 16.35 -23.85 -0.85
CA GLY A 906 16.67 -23.99 0.58
C GLY A 906 16.61 -22.66 1.35
N GLY A 907 16.78 -21.54 0.65
CA GLY A 907 16.77 -20.20 1.20
C GLY A 907 17.39 -19.22 0.20
N ILE A 908 17.48 -17.96 0.58
CA ILE A 908 18.09 -16.90 -0.24
C ILE A 908 19.53 -17.25 -0.62
N GLU A 909 20.26 -18.01 0.20
CA GLU A 909 21.63 -18.47 -0.06
C GLU A 909 21.79 -19.17 -1.42
N ASP A 910 20.76 -19.90 -1.89
CA ASP A 910 20.76 -20.59 -3.17
C ASP A 910 20.67 -19.64 -4.38
N LEU A 911 20.30 -18.37 -4.18
CA LEU A 911 20.15 -17.38 -5.25
C LEU A 911 21.49 -16.69 -5.50
N GLU A 912 22.10 -16.96 -6.65
CA GLU A 912 23.39 -16.36 -7.02
C GLU A 912 23.27 -14.91 -7.50
N ARG A 913 22.14 -14.57 -8.12
CA ARG A 913 21.90 -13.27 -8.78
C ARG A 913 20.41 -12.98 -8.85
N GLU A 914 20.07 -11.73 -9.18
CA GLU A 914 18.69 -11.36 -9.49
C GLU A 914 18.25 -12.00 -10.83
N ILE A 915 17.02 -12.53 -10.84
CA ILE A 915 16.30 -12.95 -12.04
C ILE A 915 15.18 -11.94 -12.27
N PHE A 916 15.33 -11.09 -13.30
CA PHE A 916 14.48 -9.94 -13.53
C PHE A 916 13.22 -10.29 -14.34
N GLY A 917 12.39 -11.19 -13.80
CA GLY A 917 11.21 -11.72 -14.47
C GLY A 917 10.15 -12.26 -13.51
N PRO A 918 9.09 -12.91 -14.02
CA PRO A 918 7.97 -13.39 -13.21
C PRO A 918 8.31 -14.73 -12.52
N VAL A 919 9.38 -14.76 -11.72
CA VAL A 919 9.90 -15.95 -11.05
C VAL A 919 9.97 -15.74 -9.54
N LEU A 920 9.17 -16.51 -8.81
CA LEU A 920 9.11 -16.51 -7.35
C LEU A 920 9.87 -17.71 -6.79
N HIS A 921 10.86 -17.47 -5.94
CA HIS A 921 11.53 -18.53 -5.18
C HIS A 921 10.86 -18.69 -3.82
N VAL A 922 10.72 -19.92 -3.34
CA VAL A 922 10.07 -20.22 -2.05
C VAL A 922 10.97 -21.10 -1.20
N ALA A 923 11.16 -20.71 0.06
CA ALA A 923 11.75 -21.54 1.11
C ALA A 923 10.85 -21.54 2.36
N THR A 924 11.11 -22.52 3.22
CA THR A 924 10.41 -22.67 4.49
C THR A 924 11.32 -22.42 5.68
N PHE A 925 10.77 -21.93 6.78
CA PHE A 925 11.50 -21.77 8.04
C PHE A 925 10.65 -22.19 9.24
N LYS A 926 11.31 -22.53 10.35
CA LYS A 926 10.65 -22.80 11.64
C LYS A 926 10.46 -21.48 12.38
N ALA A 927 9.39 -21.33 13.16
CA ALA A 927 9.10 -20.10 13.92
C ALA A 927 10.34 -19.54 14.65
N ARG A 928 11.03 -20.37 15.44
CA ARG A 928 12.28 -20.01 16.16
C ARG A 928 13.46 -19.57 15.30
N ASP A 929 13.48 -19.89 14.01
CA ASP A 929 14.59 -19.61 13.09
C ASP A 929 14.38 -18.28 12.33
N ILE A 930 13.34 -17.50 12.64
CA ILE A 930 13.03 -16.23 11.95
C ILE A 930 14.20 -15.24 11.99
N ASP A 931 14.91 -15.15 13.10
CA ASP A 931 16.10 -14.31 13.24
C ASP A 931 17.24 -14.75 12.31
N LYS A 932 17.39 -16.07 12.12
CA LYS A 932 18.36 -16.62 11.18
C LYS A 932 17.97 -16.24 9.75
N VAL A 933 16.68 -16.31 9.40
CA VAL A 933 16.20 -15.88 8.07
C VAL A 933 16.57 -14.41 7.81
N VAL A 934 16.38 -13.53 8.80
CA VAL A 934 16.79 -12.12 8.69
C VAL A 934 18.31 -11.99 8.49
N ASP A 935 19.12 -12.77 9.21
CA ASP A 935 20.57 -12.79 9.03
C ASP A 935 20.98 -13.28 7.64
N ASP A 936 20.34 -14.34 7.12
CA ASP A 936 20.62 -14.89 5.80
C ASP A 936 20.27 -13.87 4.70
N ILE A 937 19.16 -13.13 4.85
CA ILE A 937 18.78 -12.02 3.95
C ILE A 937 19.83 -10.92 3.97
N ASN A 938 20.19 -10.42 5.16
CA ASN A 938 21.22 -9.38 5.31
C ASN A 938 22.58 -9.86 4.76
N GLY A 939 22.90 -11.15 4.90
CA GLY A 939 24.15 -11.77 4.45
C GLY A 939 24.38 -11.72 2.95
N LYS A 940 23.31 -11.57 2.13
CA LYS A 940 23.43 -11.38 0.68
C LYS A 940 23.95 -10.00 0.27
N GLY A 941 23.87 -9.02 1.17
CA GLY A 941 24.38 -7.67 0.95
C GLY A 941 23.52 -6.77 0.04
N TYR A 942 22.40 -7.27 -0.48
CA TYR A 942 21.33 -6.43 -1.05
C TYR A 942 20.46 -5.85 0.07
N GLY A 943 19.70 -4.80 -0.23
CA GLY A 943 18.86 -4.14 0.77
C GLY A 943 17.86 -3.15 0.17
N LEU A 944 17.04 -3.57 -0.80
CA LEU A 944 16.10 -2.68 -1.50
C LEU A 944 14.68 -2.72 -0.90
N THR A 945 13.90 -3.78 -1.13
CA THR A 945 12.58 -3.97 -0.51
C THR A 945 12.47 -5.25 0.31
N PHE A 946 11.64 -5.19 1.36
CA PHE A 946 11.32 -6.32 2.22
C PHE A 946 9.85 -6.29 2.65
N GLY A 947 9.18 -7.44 2.54
CA GLY A 947 7.79 -7.64 2.93
C GLY A 947 7.68 -8.47 4.21
N LEU A 948 6.71 -8.14 5.07
CA LEU A 948 6.39 -8.93 6.26
C LEU A 948 4.88 -9.06 6.43
N HIS A 949 4.37 -10.29 6.46
CA HIS A 949 3.00 -10.57 6.87
C HIS A 949 2.98 -11.25 8.24
N THR A 950 2.47 -10.52 9.24
CA THR A 950 2.30 -10.97 10.63
C THR A 950 1.25 -10.11 11.35
N ARG A 951 0.62 -10.67 12.39
CA ARG A 951 -0.29 -9.97 13.32
C ARG A 951 0.36 -9.63 14.66
N ILE A 952 1.64 -9.95 14.84
CA ILE A 952 2.40 -9.75 16.08
C ILE A 952 3.22 -8.46 15.95
N ASP A 953 2.92 -7.45 16.77
CA ASP A 953 3.54 -6.12 16.63
C ASP A 953 5.00 -6.14 17.12
N ASP A 954 5.28 -6.85 18.20
CA ASP A 954 6.64 -7.10 18.73
C ASP A 954 7.54 -7.74 17.67
N ARG A 955 6.98 -8.65 16.84
CA ARG A 955 7.71 -9.30 15.74
C ARG A 955 8.00 -8.33 14.60
N VAL A 956 7.07 -7.42 14.30
CA VAL A 956 7.33 -6.32 13.35
C VAL A 956 8.50 -5.48 13.85
N GLN A 957 8.49 -5.09 15.13
CA GLN A 957 9.56 -4.29 15.71
C GLN A 957 10.91 -5.04 15.69
N GLN A 958 10.94 -6.29 16.17
CA GLN A 958 12.12 -7.15 16.17
C GLN A 958 12.79 -7.22 14.79
N ILE A 959 11.99 -7.47 13.74
CA ILE A 959 12.51 -7.62 12.38
C ILE A 959 12.95 -6.27 11.81
N VAL A 960 12.14 -5.22 11.96
CA VAL A 960 12.44 -3.88 11.43
C VAL A 960 13.73 -3.30 12.04
N GLU A 961 14.00 -3.57 13.31
CA GLU A 961 15.23 -3.12 13.99
C GLU A 961 16.50 -3.86 13.51
N ARG A 962 16.35 -5.08 12.96
CA ARG A 962 17.46 -5.95 12.55
C ARG A 962 17.69 -5.99 11.04
N ILE A 963 16.65 -5.85 10.23
CA ILE A 963 16.74 -5.96 8.77
C ILE A 963 17.46 -4.74 8.19
N HIS A 964 18.40 -4.98 7.27
CA HIS A 964 19.18 -3.95 6.59
C HIS A 964 18.64 -3.72 5.18
N VAL A 965 17.47 -3.10 5.11
CA VAL A 965 16.73 -2.86 3.88
C VAL A 965 16.21 -1.42 3.85
N GLY A 966 16.26 -0.80 2.67
CA GLY A 966 15.82 0.57 2.46
C GLY A 966 14.32 0.77 2.62
N ASN A 967 13.47 -0.13 2.14
CA ASN A 967 12.01 -0.01 2.18
C ASN A 967 11.37 -1.29 2.75
N VAL A 968 10.70 -1.17 3.90
CA VAL A 968 10.00 -2.27 4.57
C VAL A 968 8.49 -2.07 4.48
N TYR A 969 7.77 -3.13 4.11
CA TYR A 969 6.32 -3.14 3.93
C TYR A 969 5.69 -4.22 4.80
N VAL A 970 4.74 -3.84 5.65
CA VAL A 970 4.08 -4.73 6.61
C VAL A 970 2.61 -4.89 6.25
N ASN A 971 2.17 -6.15 6.10
CA ASN A 971 0.81 -6.56 5.78
C ASN A 971 0.22 -5.96 4.49
N ARG A 972 1.08 -5.74 3.50
CA ARG A 972 0.74 -5.24 2.16
C ARG A 972 1.75 -5.75 1.14
N ASN A 973 1.47 -5.55 -0.15
CA ASN A 973 2.47 -5.72 -1.20
C ASN A 973 3.68 -4.78 -1.00
N GLN A 974 4.82 -5.13 -1.61
CA GLN A 974 6.10 -4.41 -1.45
C GLN A 974 6.53 -3.61 -2.69
N ILE A 975 5.58 -3.23 -3.55
CA ILE A 975 5.83 -2.48 -4.78
C ILE A 975 5.06 -1.15 -4.79
N GLY A 976 5.35 -0.28 -5.77
CA GLY A 976 4.58 0.95 -5.97
C GLY A 976 4.78 2.03 -4.89
N ALA A 977 6.03 2.28 -4.50
CA ALA A 977 6.37 3.33 -3.54
C ALA A 977 5.92 4.72 -4.05
N ILE A 978 5.27 5.50 -3.18
CA ILE A 978 4.71 6.82 -3.51
C ILE A 978 5.70 7.91 -3.12
N VAL A 979 6.07 8.76 -4.07
CA VAL A 979 7.02 9.87 -3.89
C VAL A 979 6.59 10.80 -2.74
N GLY A 980 7.52 11.09 -1.83
CA GLY A 980 7.28 11.93 -0.63
C GLY A 980 6.52 11.24 0.50
N SER A 981 6.01 10.02 0.29
CA SER A 981 5.33 9.21 1.32
C SER A 981 6.14 7.97 1.68
N GLN A 982 6.65 7.27 0.67
CA GLN A 982 7.60 6.16 0.78
C GLN A 982 8.85 6.43 -0.06
N PRO A 983 9.73 7.36 0.36
CA PRO A 983 11.02 7.56 -0.31
C PRO A 983 11.70 6.23 -0.63
N PHE A 984 12.13 6.08 -1.88
CA PHE A 984 12.52 4.78 -2.43
C PHE A 984 14.01 4.73 -2.74
N GLY A 985 14.65 3.65 -2.31
CA GLY A 985 16.08 3.41 -2.56
C GLY A 985 16.66 2.45 -1.54
N GLY A 986 17.71 1.73 -1.93
CA GLY A 986 18.27 0.65 -1.13
C GLY A 986 19.56 1.01 -0.38
N GLU A 987 20.14 0.01 0.27
CA GLU A 987 21.49 0.07 0.83
C GLU A 987 22.36 -1.11 0.34
N GLY A 988 23.67 -1.03 0.58
CA GLY A 988 24.61 -2.07 0.17
C GLY A 988 24.71 -2.23 -1.35
N LEU A 989 24.51 -3.44 -1.85
CA LEU A 989 24.52 -3.74 -3.29
C LEU A 989 23.35 -3.12 -4.04
N SER A 990 22.29 -2.70 -3.35
CA SER A 990 21.08 -2.17 -3.95
C SER A 990 21.17 -0.68 -4.27
N GLY A 991 22.08 0.07 -3.67
CA GLY A 991 22.30 1.45 -4.09
C GLY A 991 23.20 2.26 -3.18
N THR A 992 23.58 3.44 -3.68
CA THR A 992 24.38 4.41 -2.92
C THR A 992 23.51 5.33 -2.06
N GLY A 993 22.23 5.45 -2.39
CA GLY A 993 21.38 6.55 -1.97
C GLY A 993 21.87 7.92 -2.49
N PRO A 994 21.25 9.02 -2.06
CA PRO A 994 20.05 9.08 -1.20
C PRO A 994 18.79 8.56 -1.89
N LYS A 995 17.71 8.35 -1.14
CA LYS A 995 16.45 7.83 -1.68
C LYS A 995 15.79 8.79 -2.67
N ALA A 996 15.40 8.29 -3.83
CA ALA A 996 14.54 9.01 -4.75
C ALA A 996 13.18 9.32 -4.07
N GLY A 997 12.68 10.53 -4.29
CA GLY A 997 11.43 11.01 -3.71
C GLY A 997 11.52 11.26 -2.21
N GLY A 998 12.74 11.30 -1.66
CA GLY A 998 13.05 11.65 -0.29
C GLY A 998 13.68 13.04 -0.13
N PRO A 999 13.74 13.55 1.11
CA PRO A 999 14.21 14.91 1.39
C PRO A 999 15.71 15.10 1.16
N LEU A 1000 16.50 14.03 1.11
CA LEU A 1000 17.96 14.10 0.90
C LEU A 1000 18.37 14.03 -0.58
N TYR A 1001 17.44 13.78 -1.50
CA TYR A 1001 17.79 13.51 -2.90
C TYR A 1001 18.36 14.75 -3.61
N VAL A 1002 17.61 15.86 -3.60
CA VAL A 1002 17.99 17.11 -4.30
C VAL A 1002 19.29 17.69 -3.72
N SER A 1003 19.55 17.51 -2.43
CA SER A 1003 20.79 18.00 -1.79
C SER A 1003 22.04 17.39 -2.42
N ARG A 1004 21.97 16.13 -2.89
CA ARG A 1004 23.11 15.43 -3.49
C ARG A 1004 23.54 16.06 -4.82
N PHE A 1005 22.64 16.75 -5.51
CA PHE A 1005 22.90 17.48 -6.75
C PHE A 1005 23.47 18.90 -6.53
N ARG A 1006 23.69 19.32 -5.28
CA ARG A 1006 24.18 20.65 -4.89
C ARG A 1006 25.54 20.59 -4.18
N ARG A 1007 26.26 21.72 -4.17
CA ARG A 1007 27.42 22.01 -3.31
C ARG A 1007 27.03 23.08 -2.30
N ILE A 1008 27.18 22.77 -1.00
CA ILE A 1008 26.86 23.72 0.09
C ILE A 1008 28.06 24.65 0.36
N ALA A 1009 29.27 24.26 -0.07
CA ALA A 1009 30.48 25.07 0.02
C ALA A 1009 31.35 24.91 -1.25
N ALA A 1010 32.26 25.87 -1.47
CA ALA A 1010 33.27 25.75 -2.51
C ALA A 1010 34.19 24.55 -2.22
N ALA A 1011 34.63 23.85 -3.27
CA ALA A 1011 35.60 22.78 -3.12
C ALA A 1011 36.93 23.35 -2.61
N GLU A 1012 37.34 22.96 -1.40
CA GLU A 1012 38.66 23.27 -0.87
C GLU A 1012 39.71 22.40 -1.59
N ARG A 1013 40.90 22.94 -1.83
CA ARG A 1013 42.03 22.16 -2.36
C ARG A 1013 43.07 21.99 -1.27
N HIS A 1014 43.36 20.74 -0.93
CA HIS A 1014 44.33 20.38 0.10
C HIS A 1014 45.37 19.40 -0.44
N GLU A 1015 46.60 19.49 0.04
CA GLU A 1015 47.67 18.52 -0.25
C GLU A 1015 47.47 17.21 0.52
N ALA A 1016 48.13 16.14 0.07
CA ALA A 1016 48.10 14.85 0.76
C ALA A 1016 48.70 14.95 2.18
N PRO A 1017 48.14 14.25 3.18
CA PRO A 1017 48.70 14.23 4.52
C PRO A 1017 50.11 13.60 4.55
N GLU A 1018 51.09 14.26 5.16
CA GLU A 1018 52.44 13.73 5.37
C GLU A 1018 52.46 12.76 6.56
N GLY A 1019 52.89 11.51 6.36
CA GLY A 1019 53.00 10.54 7.45
C GLY A 1019 53.54 9.18 7.03
N LYS A 1020 53.97 8.35 7.99
CA LYS A 1020 54.32 6.95 7.71
C LYS A 1020 53.07 6.19 7.29
N ALA A 1021 53.19 5.33 6.27
CA ALA A 1021 52.07 4.50 5.83
C ALA A 1021 51.67 3.48 6.92
N VAL A 1022 50.38 3.48 7.27
CA VAL A 1022 49.78 2.48 8.16
C VAL A 1022 49.60 1.16 7.40
N SER A 1023 50.00 0.04 8.02
CA SER A 1023 49.85 -1.28 7.42
C SER A 1023 48.38 -1.70 7.35
N ILE A 1024 48.02 -2.50 6.34
CA ILE A 1024 46.68 -3.05 6.20
C ILE A 1024 46.24 -3.88 7.42
N GLY A 1025 47.16 -4.65 8.02
CA GLY A 1025 46.86 -5.45 9.22
C GLY A 1025 46.46 -4.59 10.41
N ASN A 1026 47.12 -3.46 10.61
CA ASN A 1026 46.78 -2.51 11.69
C ASN A 1026 45.44 -1.84 11.41
N LEU A 1027 45.20 -1.41 10.16
CA LEU A 1027 43.94 -0.76 9.79
C LEU A 1027 42.76 -1.74 9.90
N GLN A 1028 42.91 -2.97 9.42
CA GLN A 1028 41.88 -4.00 9.53
C GLN A 1028 41.60 -4.37 10.98
N SER A 1029 42.63 -4.44 11.83
CA SER A 1029 42.46 -4.69 13.26
C SER A 1029 41.68 -3.55 13.94
N ALA A 1030 41.91 -2.31 13.53
CA ALA A 1030 41.14 -1.16 14.02
C ALA A 1030 39.65 -1.28 13.67
N PHE A 1031 39.30 -1.64 12.43
CA PHE A 1031 37.91 -1.87 12.04
C PHE A 1031 37.27 -3.06 12.78
N ASN A 1032 37.98 -4.18 12.90
CA ASN A 1032 37.46 -5.38 13.57
C ASN A 1032 37.19 -5.17 15.07
N GLY A 1033 37.88 -4.22 15.70
CA GLY A 1033 37.71 -3.90 17.11
C GLY A 1033 36.56 -2.93 17.43
N LEU A 1034 35.87 -2.40 16.42
CA LEU A 1034 34.79 -1.43 16.60
C LEU A 1034 33.43 -2.14 16.78
N ASP A 1035 32.71 -1.80 17.85
CA ASP A 1035 31.28 -2.09 18.00
C ASP A 1035 30.54 -0.79 18.30
N ALA A 1036 29.72 -0.35 17.35
CA ALA A 1036 28.95 0.89 17.47
C ALA A 1036 27.49 0.67 17.88
N ARG A 1037 27.02 -0.56 18.13
CA ARG A 1037 25.58 -0.81 18.39
C ARG A 1037 25.04 0.00 19.56
N ASN A 1038 25.75 -0.05 20.69
CA ASN A 1038 25.39 0.73 21.90
C ASN A 1038 25.52 2.24 21.68
N TRP A 1039 26.43 2.67 20.81
CA TRP A 1039 26.62 4.08 20.48
C TRP A 1039 25.51 4.59 19.54
N ALA A 1040 25.12 3.80 18.55
CA ALA A 1040 24.02 4.04 17.61
C ALA A 1040 22.65 4.11 18.32
N ALA A 1041 22.46 3.39 19.42
CA ALA A 1041 21.24 3.49 20.24
C ALA A 1041 21.19 4.74 21.14
N ARG A 1042 22.32 5.44 21.31
CA ARG A 1042 22.42 6.58 22.24
C ARG A 1042 21.79 7.83 21.64
N THR A 1043 20.95 8.53 22.42
CA THR A 1043 20.27 9.76 21.97
C THR A 1043 21.07 11.03 22.18
N ASN A 1044 21.99 11.06 23.15
CA ASN A 1044 22.79 12.25 23.50
C ASN A 1044 24.22 12.24 22.93
N ARG A 1045 24.46 11.55 21.80
CA ARG A 1045 25.79 11.41 21.17
C ARG A 1045 26.52 12.73 21.02
N VAL A 1046 25.89 13.72 20.39
CA VAL A 1046 26.54 15.00 20.07
C VAL A 1046 26.88 15.81 21.34
N GLU A 1047 26.09 15.69 22.41
CA GLU A 1047 26.40 16.30 23.70
C GLU A 1047 27.65 15.67 24.34
N VAL A 1048 27.75 14.34 24.31
CA VAL A 1048 28.92 13.60 24.78
C VAL A 1048 30.17 14.02 24.00
N LEU A 1049 30.06 14.10 22.68
CA LEU A 1049 31.17 14.53 21.80
C LEU A 1049 31.58 15.98 22.07
N ARG A 1050 30.62 16.90 22.26
CA ARG A 1050 30.90 18.30 22.64
C ARG A 1050 31.65 18.41 23.95
N LYS A 1051 31.31 17.58 24.94
CA LYS A 1051 32.01 17.54 26.23
C LYS A 1051 33.42 16.98 26.08
N ALA A 1052 33.58 15.88 25.33
CA ALA A 1052 34.88 15.27 25.07
C ALA A 1052 35.83 16.20 24.28
N LEU A 1053 35.27 17.08 23.45
CA LEU A 1053 36.00 18.01 22.59
C LEU A 1053 35.88 19.48 23.04
N SER A 1054 35.54 19.75 24.31
CA SER A 1054 35.16 21.08 24.80
C SER A 1054 36.24 22.18 24.67
N GLY A 1055 37.50 21.79 24.47
CA GLY A 1055 38.63 22.68 24.24
C GLY A 1055 39.01 22.89 22.76
N LYS A 1056 38.27 22.28 21.81
CA LYS A 1056 38.55 22.35 20.37
C LYS A 1056 37.67 23.39 19.68
N GLY A 1057 38.28 24.28 18.90
CA GLY A 1057 37.60 25.34 18.14
C GLY A 1057 37.51 25.05 16.63
N GLY A 1058 37.13 26.06 15.84
CA GLY A 1058 37.18 26.00 14.38
C GLY A 1058 36.28 24.93 13.74
N VAL A 1059 36.85 24.14 12.83
CA VAL A 1059 36.13 23.15 12.01
C VAL A 1059 35.44 22.07 12.84
N ILE A 1060 36.05 21.64 13.96
CA ILE A 1060 35.48 20.63 14.86
C ILE A 1060 34.18 21.14 15.50
N ARG A 1061 34.18 22.40 15.98
CA ARG A 1061 32.98 23.02 16.56
C ARG A 1061 31.88 23.17 15.52
N LYS A 1062 32.23 23.56 14.29
CA LYS A 1062 31.26 23.66 13.19
C LYS A 1062 30.67 22.28 12.86
N ALA A 1063 31.51 21.25 12.73
CA ALA A 1063 31.07 19.87 12.52
C ALA A 1063 30.08 19.39 13.60
N LEU A 1064 30.36 19.64 14.88
CA LEU A 1064 29.45 19.31 15.99
C LEU A 1064 28.15 20.13 15.99
N ASN A 1065 28.15 21.33 15.41
CA ASN A 1065 26.94 22.13 15.29
C ASN A 1065 26.06 21.62 14.14
N GLU A 1066 26.62 21.41 12.95
CA GLU A 1066 25.87 20.87 11.81
C GLU A 1066 25.34 19.46 12.11
N THR A 1067 26.15 18.61 12.75
CA THR A 1067 25.70 17.26 13.13
C THR A 1067 24.58 17.30 14.17
N ALA A 1068 24.51 18.31 15.02
CA ALA A 1068 23.39 18.47 15.95
C ALA A 1068 22.14 19.02 15.29
N ALA A 1069 22.26 19.69 14.14
CA ALA A 1069 21.14 20.18 13.36
C ALA A 1069 20.51 19.07 12.49
N LEU A 1070 21.23 17.97 12.23
CA LEU A 1070 20.71 16.79 11.56
C LEU A 1070 19.67 16.08 12.45
N ASP A 1071 18.40 16.17 12.06
CA ASP A 1071 17.33 15.43 12.70
C ASP A 1071 17.36 13.96 12.24
N MET A 1072 17.76 13.09 13.16
CA MET A 1072 17.74 11.63 12.96
C MET A 1072 16.53 10.96 13.60
N THR A 1073 15.59 11.72 14.16
CA THR A 1073 14.39 11.13 14.75
C THR A 1073 13.48 10.56 13.66
N PRO A 1074 12.79 9.44 13.92
CA PRO A 1074 11.83 8.90 12.95
C PRO A 1074 10.74 9.93 12.62
N GLN A 1075 10.62 10.27 11.34
CA GLN A 1075 9.63 11.22 10.83
C GLN A 1075 8.43 10.47 10.27
N THR A 1076 7.22 10.92 10.64
CA THR A 1076 5.99 10.44 10.01
C THR A 1076 5.78 11.22 8.71
N LEU A 1077 5.63 10.50 7.60
CA LEU A 1077 5.39 11.08 6.29
C LEU A 1077 3.90 11.08 5.96
N PRO A 1078 3.40 12.09 5.21
CA PRO A 1078 2.02 12.09 4.76
C PRO A 1078 1.76 10.89 3.86
N GLY A 1079 0.54 10.36 3.85
CA GLY A 1079 0.16 9.21 3.05
C GLY A 1079 -1.34 8.98 3.08
N PRO A 1080 -1.84 7.98 2.33
CA PRO A 1080 -3.25 7.64 2.33
C PRO A 1080 -3.69 7.17 3.72
N THR A 1081 -4.98 7.34 3.98
CA THR A 1081 -5.63 6.86 5.19
C THR A 1081 -5.47 5.36 5.31
N GLY A 1082 -5.19 4.86 6.53
CA GLY A 1082 -5.02 3.43 6.75
C GLY A 1082 -3.61 2.91 6.48
N GLU A 1083 -2.64 3.82 6.39
CA GLU A 1083 -1.22 3.50 6.35
C GLU A 1083 -0.45 4.32 7.40
N SER A 1084 0.60 3.71 7.96
CA SER A 1084 1.64 4.43 8.69
C SER A 1084 2.91 4.44 7.84
N ASN A 1085 3.39 5.64 7.51
CA ASN A 1085 4.59 5.85 6.71
C ASN A 1085 5.64 6.56 7.56
N ARG A 1086 6.77 5.89 7.82
CA ARG A 1086 7.83 6.42 8.70
C ARG A 1086 9.17 6.37 7.98
N LEU A 1087 9.88 7.48 7.98
CA LEU A 1087 11.26 7.58 7.51
C LEU A 1087 12.18 7.76 8.70
N ALA A 1088 13.20 6.93 8.82
CA ALA A 1088 14.20 7.06 9.88
C ALA A 1088 15.61 7.05 9.27
N MET A 1089 16.53 7.77 9.92
CA MET A 1089 17.93 7.81 9.55
C MET A 1089 18.74 6.90 10.48
N TYR A 1090 19.52 6.01 9.88
CA TYR A 1090 20.39 5.08 10.58
C TYR A 1090 21.87 5.38 10.27
N PRO A 1091 22.81 5.05 11.16
CA PRO A 1091 24.23 5.19 10.86
C PRO A 1091 24.63 4.29 9.69
N LYS A 1092 25.41 4.82 8.76
CA LYS A 1092 25.85 4.09 7.55
C LYS A 1092 26.81 2.92 7.86
N GLY A 1093 27.56 2.99 8.96
CA GLY A 1093 28.49 1.93 9.37
C GLY A 1093 29.81 2.48 9.91
N ALA A 1094 30.93 1.81 9.63
CA ALA A 1094 32.26 2.29 10.04
C ALA A 1094 32.89 3.21 8.98
N VAL A 1095 33.41 4.36 9.41
CA VAL A 1095 33.92 5.43 8.54
C VAL A 1095 35.43 5.58 8.72
N LEU A 1096 36.17 5.67 7.62
CA LEU A 1096 37.59 6.01 7.61
C LEU A 1096 37.77 7.53 7.47
N CYS A 1097 38.32 8.20 8.48
CA CYS A 1097 38.54 9.65 8.50
C CYS A 1097 40.01 9.98 8.27
N LEU A 1098 40.34 10.62 7.14
CA LEU A 1098 41.71 10.80 6.66
C LEU A 1098 42.23 12.25 6.71
N GLY A 1099 41.40 13.21 7.12
CA GLY A 1099 41.83 14.61 7.17
C GLY A 1099 41.59 15.37 5.86
N PRO A 1100 42.51 16.26 5.46
CA PRO A 1100 43.97 16.00 5.45
C PRO A 1100 44.75 16.55 6.64
N THR A 1101 44.16 17.45 7.44
CA THR A 1101 44.75 17.84 8.72
C THR A 1101 44.16 17.02 9.86
N LEU A 1102 44.87 16.93 10.98
CA LEU A 1102 44.36 16.27 12.17
C LEU A 1102 43.02 16.87 12.63
N ASP A 1103 42.87 18.20 12.62
CA ASP A 1103 41.61 18.85 13.03
C ASP A 1103 40.44 18.53 12.09
N ILE A 1104 40.69 18.41 10.78
CA ILE A 1104 39.67 17.96 9.82
C ILE A 1104 39.34 16.48 10.04
N ALA A 1105 40.34 15.62 10.27
CA ALA A 1105 40.12 14.20 10.53
C ALA A 1105 39.27 13.99 11.80
N ILE A 1106 39.52 14.77 12.84
CA ILE A 1106 38.70 14.79 14.06
C ILE A 1106 37.30 15.38 13.79
N ALA A 1107 37.17 16.39 12.92
CA ALA A 1107 35.86 16.92 12.54
C ALA A 1107 35.03 15.91 11.72
N GLN A 1108 35.65 15.14 10.83
CA GLN A 1108 35.02 14.02 10.12
C GLN A 1108 34.57 12.94 11.12
N ALA A 1109 35.45 12.56 12.05
CA ALA A 1109 35.12 11.59 13.09
C ALA A 1109 33.98 12.08 14.00
N ALA A 1110 33.96 13.36 14.36
CA ALA A 1110 32.89 13.95 15.15
C ALA A 1110 31.53 13.88 14.43
N GLN A 1111 31.49 14.07 13.11
CA GLN A 1111 30.27 13.91 12.31
C GLN A 1111 29.82 12.45 12.23
N ALA A 1112 30.74 11.54 11.89
CA ALA A 1112 30.46 10.11 11.83
C ALA A 1112 29.95 9.59 13.17
N LEU A 1113 30.67 9.86 14.26
CA LEU A 1113 30.27 9.47 15.62
C LEU A 1113 28.96 10.15 16.03
N GLY A 1114 28.74 11.41 15.67
CA GLY A 1114 27.48 12.11 15.98
C GLY A 1114 26.28 11.49 15.28
N ALA A 1115 26.46 11.05 14.03
CA ALA A 1115 25.50 10.27 13.25
C ALA A 1115 25.34 8.82 13.75
N GLY A 1116 26.12 8.38 14.75
CA GLY A 1116 26.05 7.03 15.32
C GLY A 1116 26.96 6.00 14.65
N CYS A 1117 27.78 6.40 13.67
CA CYS A 1117 28.76 5.54 13.03
C CYS A 1117 29.92 5.18 13.98
N ALA A 1118 30.68 4.15 13.61
CA ALA A 1118 32.02 3.94 14.14
C ALA A 1118 33.05 4.74 13.31
N ALA A 1119 34.19 5.10 13.89
CA ALA A 1119 35.22 5.87 13.17
C ALA A 1119 36.63 5.30 13.34
N VAL A 1120 37.41 5.26 12.25
CA VAL A 1120 38.86 5.06 12.29
C VAL A 1120 39.51 6.33 11.79
N VAL A 1121 40.30 7.00 12.63
CA VAL A 1121 40.98 8.26 12.32
C VAL A 1121 42.43 7.95 11.99
N VAL A 1122 42.87 8.29 10.78
CA VAL A 1122 44.27 8.14 10.37
C VAL A 1122 44.83 9.49 9.98
N ALA A 1123 45.69 10.02 10.85
CA ALA A 1123 46.41 11.27 10.66
C ALA A 1123 47.61 11.33 11.63
N PRO A 1124 48.64 12.15 11.38
CA PRO A 1124 49.69 12.39 12.35
C PRO A 1124 49.12 12.91 13.69
N GLY A 1125 49.34 12.19 14.78
CA GLY A 1125 48.85 12.53 16.13
C GLY A 1125 47.41 12.09 16.41
N ALA A 1126 46.80 11.28 15.54
CA ALA A 1126 45.45 10.75 15.71
C ALA A 1126 45.31 9.89 16.98
N GLU A 1127 46.29 9.06 17.33
CA GLU A 1127 46.20 8.15 18.49
C GLU A 1127 45.94 8.92 19.79
N GLN A 1128 46.68 10.02 19.99
CA GLN A 1128 46.50 10.88 21.16
C GLN A 1128 45.24 11.77 21.04
N ALA A 1129 44.88 12.20 19.84
CA ALA A 1129 43.76 13.12 19.62
C ALA A 1129 42.38 12.49 19.84
N VAL A 1130 42.23 11.19 19.57
CA VAL A 1130 40.95 10.48 19.78
C VAL A 1130 40.75 10.02 21.22
N LYS A 1131 41.78 10.02 22.07
CA LYS A 1131 41.70 9.52 23.45
C LYS A 1131 40.51 10.10 24.25
N PRO A 1132 40.22 11.42 24.21
CA PRO A 1132 39.04 11.96 24.90
C PRO A 1132 37.71 11.39 24.41
N LEU A 1133 37.62 11.00 23.14
CA LEU A 1133 36.44 10.36 22.55
C LEU A 1133 36.31 8.91 23.00
N VAL A 1134 37.41 8.17 23.03
CA VAL A 1134 37.48 6.80 23.57
C VAL A 1134 37.09 6.79 25.04
N ASP A 1135 37.65 7.70 25.85
CA ASP A 1135 37.35 7.85 27.28
C ASP A 1135 35.86 8.21 27.52
N ALA A 1136 35.22 8.86 26.54
CA ALA A 1136 33.78 9.16 26.56
C ALA A 1136 32.89 8.00 26.08
N GLY A 1137 33.49 6.86 25.70
CA GLY A 1137 32.81 5.66 25.23
C GLY A 1137 32.42 5.68 23.74
N ALA A 1138 33.00 6.58 22.95
CA ALA A 1138 32.77 6.61 21.50
C ALA A 1138 33.53 5.47 20.79
N PRO A 1139 32.91 4.80 19.79
CA PRO A 1139 33.55 3.73 19.03
C PRO A 1139 34.53 4.33 17.99
N VAL A 1140 35.72 4.71 18.46
CA VAL A 1140 36.76 5.32 17.62
C VAL A 1140 38.14 4.74 17.88
N VAL A 1141 38.92 4.55 16.83
CA VAL A 1141 40.34 4.18 16.89
C VAL A 1141 41.17 5.21 16.13
N GLY A 1142 42.28 5.67 16.71
CA GLY A 1142 43.21 6.61 16.09
C GLY A 1142 44.52 5.91 15.74
N LEU A 1143 45.02 6.12 14.52
CA LEU A 1143 46.29 5.56 14.04
C LEU A 1143 47.18 6.69 13.51
N ASP A 1144 48.39 6.79 14.03
CA ASP A 1144 49.36 7.80 13.59
C ASP A 1144 49.96 7.43 12.24
N GLY A 1145 49.71 8.27 11.23
CA GLY A 1145 50.28 8.09 9.89
C GLY A 1145 49.37 8.55 8.77
N GLY A 1146 49.63 8.01 7.58
CA GLY A 1146 48.78 8.13 6.40
C GLY A 1146 48.35 6.76 5.87
N VAL A 1147 47.38 6.73 4.96
CA VAL A 1147 46.90 5.48 4.34
C VAL A 1147 47.28 5.49 2.85
N SER A 1148 47.84 4.38 2.38
CA SER A 1148 48.11 4.17 0.94
C SER A 1148 46.83 3.81 0.18
N THR A 1149 46.80 4.07 -1.12
CA THR A 1149 45.69 3.67 -1.99
C THR A 1149 45.51 2.15 -2.01
N GLU A 1150 46.61 1.39 -1.98
CA GLU A 1150 46.58 -0.08 -1.89
C GLU A 1150 45.84 -0.51 -0.62
N THR A 1151 46.19 0.07 0.53
CA THR A 1151 45.52 -0.23 1.81
C THR A 1151 44.02 0.06 1.76
N VAL A 1152 43.61 1.18 1.15
CA VAL A 1152 42.18 1.55 1.01
C VAL A 1152 41.43 0.58 0.08
N SER A 1153 42.09 0.08 -0.97
CA SER A 1153 41.47 -0.86 -1.90
C SER A 1153 41.20 -2.24 -1.29
N GLU A 1154 41.96 -2.64 -0.27
CA GLU A 1154 41.89 -4.00 0.30
C GLU A 1154 41.17 -4.08 1.66
N VAL A 1155 41.12 -2.99 2.43
CA VAL A 1155 40.51 -3.00 3.78
C VAL A 1155 39.03 -3.35 3.73
N LYS A 1156 38.57 -4.23 4.64
CA LYS A 1156 37.17 -4.65 4.74
C LYS A 1156 36.42 -3.88 5.82
N SER A 1157 35.09 -4.02 5.82
CA SER A 1157 34.20 -3.43 6.83
C SER A 1157 34.20 -1.89 6.85
N ILE A 1158 34.42 -1.28 5.69
CA ILE A 1158 34.35 0.16 5.50
C ILE A 1158 33.05 0.54 4.79
N ALA A 1159 32.31 1.48 5.38
CA ALA A 1159 31.04 1.95 4.86
C ALA A 1159 31.16 3.33 4.16
N ALA A 1160 32.18 4.12 4.51
CA ALA A 1160 32.52 5.36 3.83
C ALA A 1160 33.98 5.76 4.10
N VAL A 1161 34.59 6.51 3.17
CA VAL A 1161 35.87 7.21 3.37
C VAL A 1161 35.61 8.71 3.38
N ALA A 1162 36.07 9.41 4.41
CA ALA A 1162 36.07 10.86 4.46
C ALA A 1162 37.49 11.39 4.26
N ALA A 1163 37.70 12.17 3.21
CA ALA A 1163 38.98 12.79 2.86
C ALA A 1163 38.70 14.15 2.20
N ALA A 1164 38.92 15.24 2.94
CA ALA A 1164 38.44 16.55 2.55
C ALA A 1164 39.29 17.15 1.42
N GLY A 1165 38.60 17.76 0.47
CA GLY A 1165 39.18 18.53 -0.62
C GLY A 1165 39.22 17.83 -1.97
N SER A 1166 39.37 18.63 -3.02
CA SER A 1166 39.47 18.20 -4.41
C SER A 1166 40.93 18.32 -4.86
N SER A 1167 41.69 17.23 -4.82
CA SER A 1167 43.10 17.19 -5.21
C SER A 1167 43.49 15.83 -5.82
N ASP A 1168 44.73 15.72 -6.31
CA ASP A 1168 45.24 14.46 -6.89
C ASP A 1168 45.20 13.32 -5.87
N TRP A 1169 45.39 13.63 -4.59
CA TRP A 1169 45.27 12.65 -3.50
C TRP A 1169 43.86 12.06 -3.37
N THR A 1170 42.82 12.90 -3.36
CA THR A 1170 41.44 12.39 -3.28
C THR A 1170 41.00 11.72 -4.58
N ARG A 1171 41.58 12.10 -5.73
CA ARG A 1171 41.42 11.36 -6.99
C ARG A 1171 42.02 9.95 -6.90
N GLU A 1172 43.24 9.82 -6.41
CA GLU A 1172 43.90 8.53 -6.23
C GLU A 1172 43.13 7.62 -5.26
N LEU A 1173 42.61 8.16 -4.16
CA LEU A 1173 41.72 7.45 -3.24
C LEU A 1173 40.43 6.97 -3.94
N ARG A 1174 39.82 7.83 -4.75
CA ARG A 1174 38.62 7.48 -5.52
C ARG A 1174 38.88 6.32 -6.49
N ILE A 1175 39.99 6.36 -7.23
CA ILE A 1175 40.41 5.29 -8.14
C ILE A 1175 40.64 3.99 -7.36
N ALA A 1176 41.24 4.05 -6.17
CA ALA A 1176 41.44 2.89 -5.31
C ALA A 1176 40.11 2.29 -4.84
N LEU A 1177 39.15 3.13 -4.45
CA LEU A 1177 37.81 2.68 -4.02
C LEU A 1177 37.01 2.07 -5.16
N ALA A 1178 37.12 2.59 -6.38
CA ALA A 1178 36.43 2.06 -7.56
C ALA A 1178 36.94 0.67 -8.02
N LYS A 1179 38.12 0.25 -7.56
CA LYS A 1179 38.65 -1.12 -7.81
C LYS A 1179 38.05 -2.18 -6.90
N ARG A 1180 37.30 -1.79 -5.88
CA ARG A 1180 36.71 -2.71 -4.90
C ARG A 1180 35.52 -3.45 -5.51
N ASP A 1181 35.37 -4.71 -5.12
CA ASP A 1181 34.17 -5.49 -5.39
C ASP A 1181 33.09 -5.22 -4.31
N GLY A 1182 31.83 -5.54 -4.64
CA GLY A 1182 30.70 -5.43 -3.72
C GLY A 1182 29.99 -4.07 -3.77
N ALA A 1183 29.53 -3.58 -2.62
CA ALA A 1183 28.83 -2.30 -2.52
C ALA A 1183 29.78 -1.13 -2.84
N ILE A 1184 29.25 -0.09 -3.50
CA ILE A 1184 30.02 1.12 -3.80
C ILE A 1184 30.28 1.88 -2.50
N VAL A 1185 31.55 1.98 -2.10
CA VAL A 1185 31.96 2.74 -0.91
C VAL A 1185 32.15 4.20 -1.29
N PRO A 1186 31.36 5.15 -0.73
CA PRO A 1186 31.44 6.55 -1.09
C PRO A 1186 32.72 7.21 -0.53
N LEU A 1187 33.25 8.15 -1.32
CA LEU A 1187 34.30 9.08 -0.91
C LEU A 1187 33.70 10.46 -0.66
N GLU A 1188 33.77 10.91 0.59
CA GLU A 1188 33.23 12.19 1.01
C GLU A 1188 34.33 13.24 1.09
N THR A 1189 34.31 14.11 0.08
CA THR A 1189 35.31 15.18 -0.12
C THR A 1189 34.93 16.50 0.54
N GLN A 1190 33.71 16.62 1.06
CA GLN A 1190 33.28 17.78 1.82
C GLN A 1190 33.75 17.70 3.26
N THR A 1191 34.29 18.81 3.78
CA THR A 1191 34.76 18.90 5.16
C THR A 1191 33.61 18.70 6.16
N ILE A 1192 32.42 19.23 5.85
CA ILE A 1192 31.24 19.15 6.71
C ILE A 1192 30.01 18.77 5.89
N SER A 1193 29.49 17.56 6.11
CA SER A 1193 28.28 17.00 5.48
C SER A 1193 27.77 15.82 6.32
N PRO A 1194 27.15 16.07 7.49
CA PRO A 1194 26.74 15.01 8.40
C PRO A 1194 25.72 14.04 7.80
N ASP A 1195 24.89 14.51 6.86
CA ASP A 1195 23.91 13.75 6.08
C ASP A 1195 24.54 12.62 5.24
N ARG A 1196 25.86 12.64 5.01
CA ARG A 1196 26.56 11.61 4.22
C ARG A 1196 26.93 10.37 5.03
N TYR A 1197 26.86 10.46 6.35
CA TYR A 1197 27.15 9.36 7.28
C TYR A 1197 25.90 8.61 7.74
N VAL A 1198 24.74 8.90 7.14
CA VAL A 1198 23.49 8.20 7.42
C VAL A 1198 22.99 7.43 6.20
N VAL A 1199 22.09 6.49 6.46
CA VAL A 1199 21.27 5.78 5.49
C VAL A 1199 19.81 5.98 5.86
N GLU A 1200 18.96 6.19 4.86
CA GLU A 1200 17.52 6.31 5.06
C GLU A 1200 16.87 4.92 5.04
N ARG A 1201 15.99 4.63 6.00
CA ARG A 1201 15.12 3.45 5.96
C ARG A 1201 13.67 3.87 6.12
N HIS A 1202 12.82 3.34 5.27
CA HIS A 1202 11.39 3.60 5.26
C HIS A 1202 10.62 2.37 5.77
N LEU A 1203 9.63 2.61 6.61
CA LEU A 1203 8.67 1.63 7.10
C LEU A 1203 7.25 2.04 6.68
N CYS A 1204 6.59 1.15 5.96
CA CYS A 1204 5.18 1.24 5.62
C CYS A 1204 4.39 0.14 6.33
N ILE A 1205 3.38 0.50 7.12
CA ILE A 1205 2.48 -0.46 7.77
C ILE A 1205 1.06 -0.23 7.27
N ASP A 1206 0.44 -1.27 6.71
CA ASP A 1206 -1.02 -1.26 6.49
C ASP A 1206 -1.73 -1.42 7.84
N THR A 1207 -2.26 -0.32 8.36
CA THR A 1207 -2.99 -0.30 9.64
C THR A 1207 -4.43 -0.79 9.51
N THR A 1208 -4.88 -1.07 8.29
CA THR A 1208 -6.22 -1.64 8.00
C THR A 1208 -6.20 -3.14 7.79
N ALA A 1209 -5.03 -3.78 7.83
CA ALA A 1209 -4.88 -5.18 7.48
C ALA A 1209 -5.72 -6.12 8.36
N ALA A 1210 -6.07 -5.71 9.58
CA ALA A 1210 -7.00 -6.44 10.44
C ALA A 1210 -8.45 -6.49 9.91
N GLY A 1211 -8.82 -5.66 8.92
CA GLY A 1211 -10.16 -5.63 8.31
C GLY A 1211 -10.88 -4.28 8.41
N GLY A 1212 -10.18 -3.20 8.76
CA GLY A 1212 -10.67 -1.82 8.66
C GLY A 1212 -9.89 -0.81 9.52
N ASN A 1213 -10.28 0.46 9.47
CA ASN A 1213 -9.58 1.60 10.07
C ASN A 1213 -10.34 2.20 11.27
N ALA A 1214 -10.00 1.76 12.48
CA ALA A 1214 -10.63 2.25 13.70
C ALA A 1214 -10.36 3.75 13.98
N SER A 1215 -9.18 4.27 13.61
CA SER A 1215 -8.84 5.68 13.86
C SER A 1215 -9.63 6.62 12.96
N LEU A 1216 -9.79 6.28 11.68
CA LEU A 1216 -10.61 7.04 10.74
C LEU A 1216 -12.07 7.10 11.19
N LEU A 1217 -12.63 5.98 11.65
CA LEU A 1217 -14.01 5.92 12.14
C LEU A 1217 -14.26 6.76 13.40
N ALA A 1218 -13.22 6.97 14.22
CA ALA A 1218 -13.28 7.81 15.41
C ALA A 1218 -13.11 9.31 15.09
N THR A 1219 -12.43 9.66 14.00
CA THR A 1219 -12.12 11.05 13.63
C THR A 1219 -13.02 11.62 12.52
N ALA A 1220 -13.85 10.81 11.87
CA ALA A 1220 -14.67 11.23 10.73
C ALA A 1220 -15.96 12.02 11.09
N GLU A 1221 -16.25 12.26 12.38
CA GLU A 1221 -17.41 13.03 12.85
C GLU A 1221 -17.06 14.44 13.34
#